data_AF-A6QUU1-F1
#
_entry.id   AF-A6QUU1-F1
#
_cell.length_a   1.000
_cell.length_b   1.000
_cell.length_c   1.000
_cell.angle_alpha   90.00
_cell.angle_beta   90.00
_cell.angle_gamma   90.00
#
_symmetry.space_group_name_H-M   'P 1'
#
loop_
_entity.id
_entity.type
_entity.pdbx_description
1 polymer ?
#
loop_
_entity_poly.entity_id
_entity_poly.type
_entity_poly.pdbx_seq_one_letter_code
_entity_poly.pdbx_strand_id
1 'polypeptide(L)'
;MALPSQERTTIGSFLTDEEIIEPTSDRYASATDFWTAYKNPKPQLVLRPKSLPALQKTVQYLCASDLDFSVRSGGNNTSGAKHVQLSMSAFDSFEFDQDSETVTIGAGQTWGEVDRKVEEAAPGYTVLSTRVPFVGVAGSLLLGGMSWFSGEHGLCSDPHNLLDAHVVLPDGRMLWASTEPDLLWALRGGGGNFGVVSAFKVKVHRCPQKIHAGTIAFPKTAMKAVSQGLSDFMKRCTDPKLGAHVIVMNFDPPTDTDDVPQPGIAIIIFDSHGEEHGRSELGFKWAFDIEGAVDMTKVMNIREVNEEGASLRSLAGNTIMLSSPLVDTSSIDPDFVVRIAEFYQQAVEANKALGSGTLVVLEVLGKGALTSSGGSNMTAWPHTKPQHVLQLVVGHPPGADCSQELALGLLEKSPTQICPSHKPGEYWPAFINESQNLNQIFGPNYERLRHIKTKYDPRASPQTGQLNNHAASLPSITMSNLAPSAFRQALRAYPRRCASIRPAAPRTAAARRCYTSESKPARAQSSVDLDVDVAIKTGQRPFAEQTGIRPHNVTVPGTAVDSDAMMGPSTGILKQATVLDQGSRPIYLDMQATTPTDPRVLDAMLPFLTGLYGNPHSRTHAYGWETEKATEQAREHVAKLIGADPKEIIFTSGATESNNMSIKGVAKFFGRSGKKKHIITSQTEHKCVLDSCRHLQDEGFEVTYLPVQSNGLIDLKDLEAEIRPETALVSIMTVNNEIGVIQPVKEIGALCRSKRVFFHTDAAQAVGKIPIDVNEWNVDLLSISGHKIYGPKGIGACYVRRRPRVRIDPIITGGGQERGLRSGTLAPHLAVGIGEACRIAKEEMEYDAKRIKALSKRLLDGLLSMEHTSLNGDPEKHYPGCVNVSFAYVEGESLLMALKDIALSSGSACTSASLEPSYVLRALGNSDESAHSSIRFGIGRFTTESEIDYVLKAVRERVSFLRELSPLWELVQEGVDLNTIEWSQH
;
A
#
# COMPACT_ATOMS: atom_id res chain seq x y z
N MET A 1 10.66 -27.90 -34.93
CA MET A 1 11.58 -29.05 -35.01
C MET A 1 11.70 -29.59 -33.59
N ALA A 2 12.86 -30.10 -33.16
CA ALA A 2 13.31 -29.84 -31.79
C ALA A 2 14.06 -28.50 -31.78
N LEU A 3 14.21 -27.87 -30.61
CA LEU A 3 15.15 -26.76 -30.46
C LEU A 3 16.57 -27.20 -30.84
N PRO A 4 17.38 -26.37 -31.52
CA PRO A 4 18.71 -26.80 -31.96
C PRO A 4 19.67 -27.02 -30.79
N SER A 5 20.78 -27.68 -31.08
CA SER A 5 21.68 -28.23 -30.05
C SER A 5 22.34 -27.16 -29.19
N GLN A 6 22.60 -25.97 -29.75
CA GLN A 6 23.29 -24.90 -29.04
C GLN A 6 22.39 -24.28 -27.96
N GLU A 7 21.12 -24.05 -28.28
CA GLU A 7 20.09 -23.54 -27.39
C GLU A 7 19.83 -24.53 -26.25
N ARG A 8 19.75 -25.83 -26.56
CA ARG A 8 19.65 -26.91 -25.56
C ARG A 8 20.83 -26.91 -24.59
N THR A 9 22.07 -26.92 -25.10
CA THR A 9 23.28 -26.84 -24.27
C THR A 9 23.34 -25.53 -23.46
N THR A 10 22.85 -24.42 -24.00
CA THR A 10 22.81 -23.14 -23.27
C THR A 10 21.82 -23.22 -22.10
N ILE A 11 20.60 -23.71 -22.32
CA ILE A 11 19.59 -23.89 -21.26
C ILE A 11 20.08 -24.88 -20.19
N GLY A 12 20.68 -26.01 -20.59
CA GLY A 12 21.27 -26.99 -19.68
C GLY A 12 22.48 -26.50 -18.88
N SER A 13 23.00 -25.30 -19.16
CA SER A 13 24.05 -24.67 -18.32
C SER A 13 23.48 -23.93 -17.09
N PHE A 14 22.16 -23.76 -17.01
CA PHE A 14 21.50 -23.07 -15.89
C PHE A 14 20.17 -23.66 -15.42
N LEU A 15 19.63 -24.67 -16.11
CA LEU A 15 18.55 -25.54 -15.65
C LEU A 15 19.01 -26.99 -15.61
N THR A 16 18.53 -27.75 -14.61
CA THR A 16 18.72 -29.20 -14.53
C THR A 16 17.78 -29.97 -15.46
N ASP A 17 18.12 -31.22 -15.80
CA ASP A 17 17.27 -32.08 -16.65
C ASP A 17 15.86 -32.28 -16.06
N GLU A 18 15.69 -32.20 -14.74
CA GLU A 18 14.35 -32.23 -14.12
C GLU A 18 13.52 -30.97 -14.40
N GLU A 19 14.15 -29.82 -14.59
CA GLU A 19 13.53 -28.53 -14.91
C GLU A 19 13.25 -28.37 -16.41
N ILE A 20 13.76 -29.28 -17.24
CA ILE A 20 13.55 -29.32 -18.69
C ILE A 20 12.57 -30.46 -19.01
N ILE A 21 11.38 -30.12 -19.52
CA ILE A 21 10.35 -31.10 -19.88
C ILE A 21 10.24 -31.15 -21.41
N GLU A 22 10.77 -32.23 -21.98
CA GLU A 22 10.70 -32.54 -23.42
C GLU A 22 9.34 -33.12 -23.83
N PRO A 23 8.93 -33.01 -25.11
CA PRO A 23 7.75 -33.68 -25.67
C PRO A 23 7.72 -35.22 -25.55
N THR A 24 8.85 -35.83 -25.16
CA THR A 24 9.04 -37.26 -24.88
C THR A 24 8.84 -37.64 -23.41
N SER A 25 8.73 -36.65 -22.50
CA SER A 25 8.52 -36.90 -21.06
C SER A 25 7.03 -37.06 -20.75
N ASP A 26 6.68 -38.03 -19.90
CA ASP A 26 5.30 -38.23 -19.42
C ASP A 26 4.70 -36.98 -18.76
N ARG A 27 5.56 -36.10 -18.22
CA ARG A 27 5.20 -34.81 -17.61
C ARG A 27 4.75 -33.75 -18.63
N TYR A 28 5.04 -33.94 -19.92
CA TYR A 28 4.76 -32.93 -20.95
C TYR A 28 3.27 -32.72 -21.21
N ALA A 29 2.46 -33.79 -21.11
CA ALA A 29 1.03 -33.70 -21.33
C ALA A 29 0.36 -32.77 -20.32
N SER A 30 0.62 -32.94 -19.01
CA SER A 30 0.10 -32.05 -17.97
C SER A 30 0.72 -30.66 -18.01
N ALA A 31 2.02 -30.54 -18.30
CA ALA A 31 2.70 -29.25 -18.45
C ALA A 31 2.16 -28.41 -19.63
N THR A 32 1.60 -29.07 -20.66
CA THR A 32 1.01 -28.44 -21.87
C THR A 32 -0.50 -28.66 -22.00
N ASP A 33 -1.20 -28.97 -20.90
CA ASP A 33 -2.67 -29.10 -20.91
C ASP A 33 -3.33 -27.71 -20.99
N PHE A 34 -4.06 -27.39 -22.07
CA PHE A 34 -4.67 -26.06 -22.30
C PHE A 34 -6.20 -26.12 -22.21
N TRP A 35 -6.83 -25.01 -21.77
CA TRP A 35 -8.28 -24.93 -21.59
C TRP A 35 -9.08 -25.22 -22.88
N THR A 36 -8.64 -24.71 -24.03
CA THR A 36 -9.27 -24.96 -25.34
C THR A 36 -8.35 -25.78 -26.25
N ALA A 37 -8.93 -26.78 -26.92
CA ALA A 37 -8.21 -27.78 -27.73
C ALA A 37 -7.34 -27.15 -28.84
N TYR A 38 -7.82 -26.06 -29.42
CA TYR A 38 -7.19 -25.39 -30.57
C TYR A 38 -5.89 -24.67 -30.19
N LYS A 39 -5.74 -24.21 -28.94
CA LYS A 39 -4.65 -23.30 -28.56
C LYS A 39 -3.32 -23.94 -28.18
N ASN A 40 -3.23 -25.25 -27.99
CA ASN A 40 -1.95 -25.88 -27.63
C ASN A 40 -0.95 -25.78 -28.81
N PRO A 41 0.10 -24.95 -28.73
CA PRO A 41 1.05 -24.75 -29.83
C PRO A 41 2.10 -25.89 -29.91
N LYS A 42 2.05 -26.81 -28.94
CA LYS A 42 2.96 -27.97 -28.77
C LYS A 42 4.41 -27.48 -28.67
N PRO A 43 4.75 -26.73 -27.59
CA PRO A 43 6.05 -26.09 -27.39
C PRO A 43 7.18 -27.12 -27.46
N GLN A 44 8.33 -26.73 -28.00
CA GLN A 44 9.46 -27.63 -28.23
C GLN A 44 10.20 -28.00 -26.93
N LEU A 45 10.09 -27.19 -25.88
CA LEU A 45 10.39 -27.51 -24.49
C LEU A 45 9.39 -26.80 -23.56
N VAL A 46 9.10 -27.39 -22.40
CA VAL A 46 8.60 -26.65 -21.24
C VAL A 46 9.75 -26.52 -20.24
N LEU A 47 10.05 -25.30 -19.81
CA LEU A 47 11.04 -25.03 -18.76
C LEU A 47 10.29 -24.74 -17.46
N ARG A 48 10.64 -25.43 -16.37
CA ARG A 48 10.07 -25.24 -15.03
C ARG A 48 11.19 -24.96 -14.02
N PRO A 49 11.77 -23.74 -14.00
CA PRO A 49 12.81 -23.38 -13.04
C PRO A 49 12.30 -23.48 -11.59
N LYS A 50 13.05 -24.12 -10.70
CA LYS A 50 12.70 -24.35 -9.29
C LYS A 50 13.23 -23.28 -8.33
N SER A 51 13.94 -22.27 -8.82
CA SER A 51 14.56 -21.24 -7.97
C SER A 51 14.65 -19.88 -8.66
N LEU A 52 14.71 -18.80 -7.88
CA LEU A 52 14.85 -17.43 -8.40
C LEU A 52 16.08 -17.26 -9.32
N PRO A 53 17.31 -17.74 -8.99
CA PRO A 53 18.45 -17.62 -9.91
C PRO A 53 18.29 -18.42 -11.21
N ALA A 54 17.60 -19.56 -11.17
CA ALA A 54 17.29 -20.35 -12.36
C ALA A 54 16.27 -19.62 -13.26
N LEU A 55 15.24 -19.02 -12.65
CA LEU A 55 14.25 -18.18 -13.33
C LEU A 55 14.91 -16.93 -13.94
N GLN A 56 15.77 -16.24 -13.18
CA GLN A 56 16.52 -15.05 -13.61
C GLN A 56 17.28 -15.30 -14.92
N LYS A 57 18.11 -16.35 -14.95
CA LYS A 57 18.86 -16.74 -16.14
C LYS A 57 17.96 -17.18 -17.29
N THR A 58 16.86 -17.88 -16.98
CA THR A 58 15.87 -18.30 -17.99
C THR A 58 15.18 -17.10 -18.64
N VAL A 59 14.77 -16.09 -17.86
CA VAL A 59 14.12 -14.87 -18.38
C VAL A 59 15.10 -14.03 -19.20
N GLN A 60 16.33 -13.80 -18.69
CA GLN A 60 17.38 -13.12 -19.45
C GLN A 60 17.66 -13.82 -20.79
N TYR A 61 17.85 -15.14 -20.77
CA TYR A 61 18.14 -15.92 -21.97
C TYR A 61 16.98 -15.87 -22.99
N LEU A 62 15.74 -16.10 -22.55
CA LEU A 62 14.58 -16.11 -23.43
C LEU A 62 14.33 -14.72 -24.05
N CYS A 63 14.42 -13.65 -23.27
CA CYS A 63 14.27 -12.28 -23.76
C CYS A 63 15.43 -11.81 -24.67
N ALA A 64 16.62 -12.37 -24.53
CA ALA A 64 17.77 -12.12 -25.40
C ALA A 64 17.83 -13.04 -26.64
N SER A 65 16.79 -13.83 -26.90
CA SER A 65 16.75 -14.84 -27.97
C SER A 65 15.57 -14.64 -28.93
N ASP A 66 15.72 -15.16 -30.16
CA ASP A 66 14.64 -15.24 -31.15
C ASP A 66 13.58 -16.32 -30.80
N LEU A 67 13.63 -16.94 -29.62
CA LEU A 67 12.72 -17.99 -29.21
C LEU A 67 11.35 -17.41 -28.83
N ASP A 68 10.36 -17.59 -29.69
CA ASP A 68 8.94 -17.48 -29.34
C ASP A 68 8.64 -18.27 -28.04
N PHE A 69 8.35 -17.55 -26.96
CA PHE A 69 8.14 -18.07 -25.61
C PHE A 69 6.96 -17.41 -24.91
N SER A 70 6.32 -18.13 -23.99
CA SER A 70 5.22 -17.62 -23.16
C SER A 70 5.27 -18.17 -21.74
N VAL A 71 4.68 -17.43 -20.80
CA VAL A 71 4.71 -17.70 -19.35
C VAL A 71 3.41 -18.37 -18.89
N ARG A 72 3.49 -19.38 -18.01
CA ARG A 72 2.34 -20.10 -17.47
C ARG A 72 2.33 -20.16 -15.94
N SER A 73 1.39 -19.43 -15.34
CA SER A 73 1.10 -19.39 -13.89
C SER A 73 0.16 -20.51 -13.42
N GLY A 74 0.41 -21.75 -13.86
CA GLY A 74 -0.54 -22.85 -13.69
C GLY A 74 -1.88 -22.64 -14.43
N GLY A 75 -2.90 -23.40 -14.03
CA GLY A 75 -4.30 -23.21 -14.40
C GLY A 75 -4.64 -23.11 -15.89
N ASN A 76 -5.72 -22.39 -16.21
CA ASN A 76 -6.35 -22.29 -17.55
C ASN A 76 -5.65 -21.39 -18.58
N ASN A 77 -4.41 -20.95 -18.35
CA ASN A 77 -3.79 -19.92 -19.19
C ASN A 77 -3.79 -20.31 -20.69
N THR A 78 -4.34 -19.43 -21.53
CA THR A 78 -4.45 -19.57 -22.99
C THR A 78 -3.22 -19.07 -23.75
N SER A 79 -2.25 -18.46 -23.07
CA SER A 79 -0.99 -18.00 -23.66
C SER A 79 0.01 -19.15 -23.81
N GLY A 80 0.19 -19.59 -25.06
CA GLY A 80 1.18 -20.59 -25.45
C GLY A 80 2.12 -20.07 -26.53
N ALA A 81 3.31 -20.68 -26.67
CA ALA A 81 4.32 -20.34 -27.67
C ALA A 81 4.97 -21.57 -28.33
N LYS A 82 5.57 -21.40 -29.51
CA LYS A 82 6.05 -22.49 -30.39
C LYS A 82 7.40 -23.08 -29.98
N HIS A 83 8.26 -22.33 -29.29
CA HIS A 83 9.57 -22.84 -28.84
C HIS A 83 9.53 -23.23 -27.36
N VAL A 84 9.21 -22.28 -26.47
CA VAL A 84 9.33 -22.49 -25.02
C VAL A 84 8.07 -22.08 -24.28
N GLN A 85 7.56 -22.98 -23.43
CA GLN A 85 6.66 -22.61 -22.36
C GLN A 85 7.46 -22.46 -21.07
N LEU A 86 7.45 -21.29 -20.44
CA LEU A 86 8.01 -21.08 -19.10
C LEU A 86 6.91 -21.38 -18.08
N SER A 87 6.98 -22.55 -17.44
CA SER A 87 6.06 -22.97 -16.39
C SER A 87 6.50 -22.46 -15.04
N MET A 88 5.67 -21.64 -14.41
CA MET A 88 5.89 -21.11 -13.07
C MET A 88 5.50 -22.10 -11.97
N SER A 89 5.02 -23.30 -12.30
CA SER A 89 4.46 -24.29 -11.36
C SER A 89 5.45 -24.90 -10.35
N ALA A 90 6.64 -24.32 -10.16
CA ALA A 90 7.57 -24.59 -9.04
C ALA A 90 7.72 -23.38 -8.09
N PHE A 91 7.04 -22.27 -8.38
CA PHE A 91 6.87 -21.13 -7.49
C PHE A 91 5.51 -21.27 -6.80
N ASP A 92 5.43 -22.25 -5.91
CA ASP A 92 4.22 -22.69 -5.18
C ASP A 92 4.27 -22.35 -3.68
N SER A 93 5.19 -21.45 -3.30
CA SER A 93 5.33 -20.91 -1.96
C SER A 93 4.04 -20.27 -1.46
N PHE A 94 3.77 -20.43 -0.16
CA PHE A 94 2.63 -19.83 0.52
C PHE A 94 3.07 -19.49 1.94
N GLU A 95 2.85 -18.25 2.33
CA GLU A 95 3.26 -17.69 3.61
C GLU A 95 2.16 -16.74 4.06
N PHE A 96 1.39 -17.14 5.07
CA PHE A 96 0.35 -16.32 5.67
C PHE A 96 0.92 -15.55 6.86
N ASP A 97 0.63 -14.26 6.89
CA ASP A 97 1.10 -13.25 7.84
C ASP A 97 -0.16 -12.71 8.53
N GLN A 98 -0.38 -13.15 9.77
CA GLN A 98 -1.62 -12.89 10.51
C GLN A 98 -1.69 -11.44 11.01
N ASP A 99 -0.58 -10.85 11.43
CA ASP A 99 -0.53 -9.54 12.08
C ASP A 99 -0.70 -8.38 11.08
N SER A 100 -0.23 -8.53 9.83
CA SER A 100 -0.64 -7.61 8.75
C SER A 100 -1.92 -8.05 8.02
N GLU A 101 -2.43 -9.26 8.32
CA GLU A 101 -3.52 -9.93 7.60
C GLU A 101 -3.22 -9.96 6.09
N THR A 102 -2.07 -10.53 5.69
CA THR A 102 -1.66 -10.68 4.29
C THR A 102 -1.15 -12.09 3.99
N VAL A 103 -0.97 -12.40 2.71
CA VAL A 103 -0.36 -13.66 2.26
C VAL A 103 0.56 -13.43 1.07
N THR A 104 1.75 -14.05 1.12
CA THR A 104 2.68 -14.13 -0.02
C THR A 104 2.39 -15.41 -0.80
N ILE A 105 1.88 -15.26 -2.03
CA ILE A 105 1.46 -16.36 -2.90
C ILE A 105 2.44 -16.49 -4.07
N GLY A 106 3.12 -17.63 -4.17
CA GLY A 106 3.92 -18.02 -5.32
C GLY A 106 3.07 -18.07 -6.60
N ALA A 107 3.55 -17.43 -7.67
CA ALA A 107 2.82 -17.16 -8.90
C ALA A 107 2.55 -18.41 -9.79
N GLY A 108 3.00 -19.60 -9.38
CA GLY A 108 2.73 -20.87 -10.04
C GLY A 108 1.39 -21.52 -9.70
N GLN A 109 0.72 -21.06 -8.64
CA GLN A 109 -0.44 -21.70 -8.03
C GLN A 109 -1.76 -21.43 -8.75
N THR A 110 -2.72 -22.32 -8.54
CA THR A 110 -4.14 -22.15 -8.82
C THR A 110 -4.90 -21.71 -7.57
N TRP A 111 -6.05 -21.05 -7.74
CA TRP A 111 -6.81 -20.53 -6.59
C TRP A 111 -7.31 -21.60 -5.64
N GLY A 112 -7.67 -22.80 -6.09
CA GLY A 112 -8.06 -23.90 -5.20
C GLY A 112 -6.91 -24.44 -4.34
N GLU A 113 -5.66 -24.29 -4.78
CA GLU A 113 -4.49 -24.56 -3.94
C GLU A 113 -4.29 -23.45 -2.89
N VAL A 114 -4.62 -22.20 -3.22
CA VAL A 114 -4.56 -21.06 -2.29
C VAL A 114 -5.72 -21.09 -1.30
N ASP A 115 -6.97 -21.26 -1.74
CA ASP A 115 -8.18 -21.35 -0.92
C ASP A 115 -8.03 -22.46 0.13
N ARG A 116 -7.52 -23.64 -0.28
CA ARG A 116 -7.21 -24.73 0.65
C ARG A 116 -6.11 -24.35 1.65
N LYS A 117 -5.01 -23.74 1.21
CA LYS A 117 -3.92 -23.31 2.11
C LYS A 117 -4.35 -22.18 3.06
N VAL A 118 -5.25 -21.29 2.65
CA VAL A 118 -5.84 -20.26 3.51
C VAL A 118 -6.80 -20.88 4.53
N GLU A 119 -7.62 -21.87 4.14
CA GLU A 119 -8.44 -22.62 5.08
C GLU A 119 -7.60 -23.43 6.08
N GLU A 120 -6.53 -24.09 5.60
CA GLU A 120 -5.58 -24.87 6.43
C GLU A 120 -4.81 -23.98 7.43
N ALA A 121 -4.41 -22.76 7.05
CA ALA A 121 -3.60 -21.86 7.87
C ALA A 121 -4.41 -20.82 8.68
N ALA A 122 -5.59 -20.43 8.20
CA ALA A 122 -6.39 -19.32 8.71
C ALA A 122 -7.91 -19.53 8.54
N PRO A 123 -8.53 -20.51 9.22
CA PRO A 123 -9.98 -20.70 9.21
C PRO A 123 -10.72 -19.39 9.54
N GLY A 124 -11.73 -19.03 8.73
CA GLY A 124 -12.43 -17.74 8.85
C GLY A 124 -11.80 -16.58 8.06
N TYR A 125 -10.73 -16.80 7.30
CA TYR A 125 -10.21 -15.85 6.31
C TYR A 125 -10.38 -16.35 4.88
N THR A 126 -10.27 -15.43 3.93
CA THR A 126 -10.19 -15.71 2.49
C THR A 126 -9.25 -14.71 1.82
N VAL A 127 -8.60 -15.14 0.75
CA VAL A 127 -8.11 -14.20 -0.28
C VAL A 127 -9.26 -13.79 -1.17
N LEU A 128 -9.11 -12.70 -1.93
CA LEU A 128 -9.97 -12.50 -3.12
C LEU A 128 -9.50 -13.44 -4.24
N SER A 129 -9.89 -14.71 -4.15
CA SER A 129 -9.72 -15.69 -5.21
C SER A 129 -10.78 -15.56 -6.30
N THR A 130 -10.48 -16.05 -7.51
CA THR A 130 -11.52 -16.14 -8.55
C THR A 130 -12.46 -17.29 -8.27
N ARG A 131 -13.72 -17.13 -8.67
CA ARG A 131 -14.85 -18.08 -8.52
C ARG A 131 -14.61 -19.50 -9.11
N VAL A 132 -13.50 -19.73 -9.82
CA VAL A 132 -13.09 -21.01 -10.41
C VAL A 132 -11.75 -21.46 -9.79
N PRO A 133 -11.65 -22.65 -9.15
CA PRO A 133 -10.50 -23.02 -8.35
C PRO A 133 -9.26 -23.34 -9.20
N PHE A 134 -9.43 -23.89 -10.41
CA PHE A 134 -8.32 -24.25 -11.30
C PHE A 134 -7.83 -23.08 -12.20
N VAL A 135 -8.21 -21.84 -11.90
CA VAL A 135 -7.61 -20.64 -12.51
C VAL A 135 -6.27 -20.32 -11.84
N GLY A 136 -5.27 -19.94 -12.63
CA GLY A 136 -3.93 -19.62 -12.15
C GLY A 136 -3.83 -18.20 -11.59
N VAL A 137 -3.29 -18.05 -10.38
CA VAL A 137 -3.27 -16.82 -9.56
C VAL A 137 -2.79 -15.60 -10.37
N ALA A 138 -1.62 -15.71 -11.00
CA ALA A 138 -1.03 -14.57 -11.72
C ALA A 138 -1.88 -14.11 -12.91
N GLY A 139 -2.44 -15.05 -13.67
CA GLY A 139 -3.26 -14.73 -14.85
C GLY A 139 -4.49 -13.89 -14.48
N SER A 140 -5.12 -14.16 -13.34
CA SER A 140 -6.23 -13.36 -12.82
C SER A 140 -5.80 -12.02 -12.21
N LEU A 141 -4.76 -11.99 -11.37
CA LEU A 141 -4.32 -10.76 -10.69
C LEU A 141 -3.85 -9.68 -11.68
N LEU A 142 -3.21 -10.10 -12.78
CA LEU A 142 -2.75 -9.19 -13.83
C LEU A 142 -3.90 -8.67 -14.73
N LEU A 143 -5.10 -9.24 -14.64
CA LEU A 143 -6.26 -8.95 -15.50
C LEU A 143 -7.51 -8.57 -14.68
N GLY A 144 -7.32 -7.86 -13.57
CA GLY A 144 -8.40 -7.47 -12.65
C GLY A 144 -8.63 -8.53 -11.58
N GLY A 145 -9.17 -9.67 -11.99
CA GLY A 145 -9.60 -10.74 -11.10
C GLY A 145 -10.86 -10.38 -10.31
N MET A 146 -11.80 -11.32 -10.20
CA MET A 146 -13.12 -11.08 -9.63
C MET A 146 -13.52 -12.24 -8.71
N SER A 147 -13.94 -11.90 -7.50
CA SER A 147 -14.30 -12.83 -6.43
C SER A 147 -15.79 -12.75 -6.10
N TRP A 148 -16.32 -13.70 -5.34
CA TRP A 148 -17.65 -13.56 -4.73
C TRP A 148 -17.71 -12.32 -3.81
N PHE A 149 -16.66 -12.10 -3.00
CA PHE A 149 -16.52 -10.93 -2.12
C PHE A 149 -16.17 -9.61 -2.82
N SER A 150 -16.15 -9.55 -4.16
CA SER A 150 -15.83 -8.31 -4.87
C SER A 150 -16.87 -7.19 -4.67
N GLY A 151 -18.09 -7.50 -4.23
CA GLY A 151 -19.04 -6.49 -3.78
C GLY A 151 -18.60 -5.77 -2.51
N GLU A 152 -18.03 -6.50 -1.54
CA GLU A 152 -17.56 -5.95 -0.25
C GLU A 152 -16.16 -5.34 -0.33
N HIS A 153 -15.29 -5.89 -1.18
CA HIS A 153 -13.84 -5.62 -1.12
C HIS A 153 -13.20 -5.22 -2.46
N GLY A 154 -13.95 -5.21 -3.57
CA GLY A 154 -13.46 -4.80 -4.89
C GLY A 154 -12.75 -5.90 -5.68
N LEU A 155 -11.94 -5.52 -6.67
CA LEU A 155 -11.25 -6.45 -7.56
C LEU A 155 -9.94 -6.96 -6.95
N CYS A 156 -9.52 -8.16 -7.34
CA CYS A 156 -8.31 -8.79 -6.82
C CYS A 156 -7.06 -7.92 -7.08
N SER A 157 -7.05 -7.15 -8.17
CA SER A 157 -5.97 -6.24 -8.55
C SER A 157 -6.04 -4.84 -7.92
N ASP A 158 -7.03 -4.53 -7.08
CA ASP A 158 -7.15 -3.19 -6.50
C ASP A 158 -5.96 -2.85 -5.60
N PRO A 159 -5.61 -1.55 -5.42
CA PRO A 159 -4.43 -1.15 -4.66
C PRO A 159 -4.38 -1.64 -3.21
N HIS A 160 -5.54 -1.86 -2.58
CA HIS A 160 -5.68 -2.40 -1.21
C HIS A 160 -5.77 -3.93 -1.16
N ASN A 161 -5.89 -4.62 -2.30
CA ASN A 161 -5.97 -6.07 -2.41
C ASN A 161 -4.66 -6.67 -2.93
N LEU A 162 -4.22 -6.22 -4.12
CA LEU A 162 -2.92 -6.57 -4.69
C LEU A 162 -1.88 -5.56 -4.21
N LEU A 163 -1.26 -5.86 -3.07
CA LEU A 163 -0.32 -4.97 -2.39
C LEU A 163 1.01 -4.86 -3.14
N ASP A 164 1.58 -6.00 -3.56
CA ASP A 164 2.86 -6.04 -4.29
C ASP A 164 3.03 -7.31 -5.16
N ALA A 165 4.01 -7.30 -6.06
CA ALA A 165 4.39 -8.43 -6.92
C ALA A 165 5.91 -8.51 -7.08
N HIS A 166 6.50 -9.67 -6.83
CA HIS A 166 7.94 -9.91 -7.06
C HIS A 166 8.17 -10.33 -8.51
N VAL A 167 8.93 -9.54 -9.26
CA VAL A 167 9.10 -9.63 -10.71
C VAL A 167 10.56 -9.88 -11.08
N VAL A 168 10.78 -10.81 -12.00
CA VAL A 168 12.02 -10.98 -12.75
C VAL A 168 11.89 -10.24 -14.08
N LEU A 169 12.66 -9.16 -14.25
CA LEU A 169 12.65 -8.33 -15.45
C LEU A 169 13.52 -8.93 -16.58
N PRO A 170 13.34 -8.52 -17.85
CA PRO A 170 14.16 -9.01 -18.98
C PRO A 170 15.65 -8.67 -18.91
N ASP A 171 16.04 -7.62 -18.19
CA ASP A 171 17.45 -7.33 -17.86
C ASP A 171 18.02 -8.27 -16.77
N GLY A 172 17.16 -9.07 -16.12
CA GLY A 172 17.46 -9.97 -15.03
C GLY A 172 17.50 -9.31 -13.65
N ARG A 173 17.10 -8.04 -13.51
CA ARG A 173 16.81 -7.50 -12.18
C ARG A 173 15.62 -8.25 -11.57
N MET A 174 15.73 -8.52 -10.27
CA MET A 174 14.67 -9.12 -9.47
C MET A 174 14.27 -8.10 -8.42
N LEU A 175 12.98 -7.73 -8.36
CA LEU A 175 12.49 -6.70 -7.46
C LEU A 175 11.03 -6.91 -7.10
N TRP A 176 10.64 -6.34 -5.96
CA TRP A 176 9.24 -6.11 -5.63
C TRP A 176 8.76 -4.85 -6.38
N ALA A 177 7.64 -4.96 -7.08
CA ALA A 177 7.15 -3.92 -7.99
C ALA A 177 6.85 -2.58 -7.29
N SER A 178 6.63 -2.57 -5.97
CA SER A 178 6.57 -1.34 -5.16
C SER A 178 7.81 -0.44 -5.28
N THR A 179 8.99 -0.97 -5.63
CA THR A 179 10.20 -0.15 -5.86
C THR A 179 10.17 0.61 -7.19
N GLU A 180 9.30 0.23 -8.13
CA GLU A 180 9.06 0.95 -9.39
C GLU A 180 7.54 1.19 -9.56
N PRO A 181 6.94 2.23 -8.95
CA PRO A 181 5.48 2.38 -8.84
C PRO A 181 4.67 2.30 -10.15
N ASP A 182 5.23 2.72 -11.28
CA ASP A 182 4.62 2.53 -12.61
C ASP A 182 4.48 1.05 -13.00
N LEU A 183 5.42 0.19 -12.61
CA LEU A 183 5.34 -1.26 -12.82
C LEU A 183 4.22 -1.86 -11.97
N LEU A 184 4.15 -1.54 -10.67
CA LEU A 184 3.07 -2.03 -9.80
C LEU A 184 1.69 -1.55 -10.28
N TRP A 185 1.58 -0.28 -10.70
CA TRP A 185 0.38 0.25 -11.34
C TRP A 185 0.00 -0.52 -12.61
N ALA A 186 0.98 -0.85 -13.46
CA ALA A 186 0.74 -1.54 -14.73
C ALA A 186 0.44 -3.05 -14.57
N LEU A 187 0.96 -3.68 -13.52
CA LEU A 187 0.61 -5.07 -13.15
C LEU A 187 -0.81 -5.18 -12.60
N ARG A 188 -1.37 -4.10 -12.02
CA ARG A 188 -2.78 -4.05 -11.62
C ARG A 188 -3.67 -3.86 -12.86
N GLY A 189 -4.14 -4.96 -13.43
CA GLY A 189 -5.11 -4.98 -14.55
C GLY A 189 -4.56 -4.69 -15.96
N GLY A 190 -3.24 -4.46 -16.11
CA GLY A 190 -2.62 -4.16 -17.41
C GLY A 190 -2.07 -5.38 -18.16
N GLY A 191 -2.28 -6.60 -17.67
CA GLY A 191 -1.89 -7.86 -18.31
C GLY A 191 -0.40 -8.21 -18.24
N GLY A 192 0.09 -8.90 -19.26
CA GLY A 192 1.48 -9.38 -19.35
C GLY A 192 2.46 -8.36 -19.97
N ASN A 193 3.63 -8.87 -20.39
CA ASN A 193 4.71 -8.11 -21.06
C ASN A 193 5.35 -7.01 -20.20
N PHE A 194 5.67 -7.34 -18.94
CA PHE A 194 6.49 -6.48 -18.06
C PHE A 194 7.72 -7.19 -17.45
N GLY A 195 7.87 -8.49 -17.71
CA GLY A 195 8.72 -9.40 -16.95
C GLY A 195 7.93 -10.65 -16.55
N VAL A 196 8.46 -11.43 -15.60
CA VAL A 196 7.85 -12.65 -15.08
C VAL A 196 7.66 -12.53 -13.57
N VAL A 197 6.40 -12.51 -13.14
CA VAL A 197 6.07 -12.50 -11.70
C VAL A 197 6.32 -13.88 -11.10
N SER A 198 7.06 -13.94 -9.99
CA SER A 198 7.32 -15.18 -9.24
C SER A 198 6.49 -15.31 -7.96
N ALA A 199 6.04 -14.19 -7.38
CA ALA A 199 5.15 -14.16 -6.22
C ALA A 199 4.33 -12.86 -6.16
N PHE A 200 3.23 -12.87 -5.43
CA PHE A 200 2.40 -11.70 -5.10
C PHE A 200 2.24 -11.59 -3.59
N LYS A 201 2.23 -10.38 -3.02
CA LYS A 201 1.75 -10.13 -1.65
C LYS A 201 0.36 -9.51 -1.75
N VAL A 202 -0.64 -10.16 -1.16
CA VAL A 202 -2.05 -9.74 -1.23
C VAL A 202 -2.67 -9.67 0.17
N LYS A 203 -3.69 -8.83 0.34
CA LYS A 203 -4.49 -8.74 1.57
C LYS A 203 -5.40 -9.98 1.71
N VAL A 204 -5.55 -10.52 2.92
CA VAL A 204 -6.66 -11.44 3.24
C VAL A 204 -7.80 -10.70 3.92
N HIS A 205 -9.02 -11.18 3.74
CA HIS A 205 -10.25 -10.62 4.29
C HIS A 205 -10.95 -11.66 5.17
N ARG A 206 -11.78 -11.21 6.13
CA ARG A 206 -12.53 -12.10 7.01
C ARG A 206 -13.75 -12.66 6.29
N CYS A 207 -13.93 -13.96 6.34
CA CYS A 207 -14.94 -14.70 5.59
C CYS A 207 -15.90 -15.44 6.54
N PRO A 208 -17.24 -15.25 6.42
CA PRO A 208 -18.20 -16.08 7.13
C PRO A 208 -18.04 -17.55 6.74
N GLN A 209 -18.20 -18.44 7.73
CA GLN A 209 -18.11 -19.91 7.55
C GLN A 209 -19.47 -20.55 7.21
N LYS A 210 -20.49 -19.74 6.90
CA LYS A 210 -21.85 -20.14 6.55
C LYS A 210 -22.41 -19.24 5.47
N ILE A 211 -22.00 -19.52 4.24
CA ILE A 211 -22.46 -18.87 3.01
C ILE A 211 -23.60 -19.72 2.45
N HIS A 212 -24.73 -19.11 2.05
CA HIS A 212 -25.76 -19.84 1.30
C HIS A 212 -25.49 -19.70 -0.19
N ALA A 213 -25.25 -20.83 -0.84
CA ALA A 213 -24.82 -20.85 -2.24
C ALA A 213 -25.17 -22.18 -2.92
N GLY A 214 -24.99 -22.22 -4.23
CA GLY A 214 -25.30 -23.38 -5.08
C GLY A 214 -26.31 -23.03 -6.16
N THR A 215 -26.82 -24.04 -6.86
CA THR A 215 -27.58 -23.85 -8.11
C THR A 215 -29.10 -23.96 -7.89
N ILE A 216 -29.86 -23.05 -8.49
CA ILE A 216 -31.30 -23.20 -8.75
C ILE A 216 -31.46 -23.41 -10.25
N ALA A 217 -32.04 -24.55 -10.67
CA ALA A 217 -32.28 -24.86 -12.08
C ALA A 217 -33.77 -24.72 -12.44
N PHE A 218 -34.07 -24.29 -13.66
CA PHE A 218 -35.45 -23.97 -14.07
C PHE A 218 -35.88 -24.73 -15.33
N PRO A 219 -37.17 -25.07 -15.48
CA PRO A 219 -37.70 -25.64 -16.70
C PRO A 219 -37.71 -24.60 -17.82
N LYS A 220 -37.60 -25.06 -19.07
CA LYS A 220 -37.54 -24.20 -20.27
C LYS A 220 -38.79 -23.29 -20.41
N THR A 221 -39.92 -23.69 -19.85
CA THR A 221 -41.17 -22.91 -19.76
C THR A 221 -41.08 -21.70 -18.82
N ALA A 222 -40.22 -21.73 -17.79
CA ALA A 222 -40.09 -20.66 -16.80
C ALA A 222 -39.20 -19.49 -17.26
N MET A 223 -38.58 -19.57 -18.44
CA MET A 223 -37.58 -18.59 -18.95
C MET A 223 -38.04 -17.12 -18.79
N LYS A 224 -39.31 -16.81 -19.08
CA LYS A 224 -39.86 -15.45 -18.94
C LYS A 224 -40.10 -15.04 -17.49
N ALA A 225 -40.49 -15.96 -16.61
CA ALA A 225 -40.63 -15.68 -15.18
C ALA A 225 -39.26 -15.41 -14.54
N VAL A 226 -38.24 -16.18 -14.90
CA VAL A 226 -36.85 -15.95 -14.46
C VAL A 226 -36.33 -14.60 -14.99
N SER A 227 -36.63 -14.25 -16.24
CA SER A 227 -36.26 -12.95 -16.84
C SER A 227 -36.88 -11.75 -16.12
N GLN A 228 -38.17 -11.81 -15.79
CA GLN A 228 -38.88 -10.79 -15.02
C GLN A 228 -38.32 -10.68 -13.59
N GLY A 229 -38.22 -11.82 -12.88
CA GLY A 229 -37.72 -11.88 -11.51
C GLY A 229 -36.28 -11.39 -11.39
N LEU A 230 -35.43 -11.72 -12.36
CA LEU A 230 -34.08 -11.17 -12.48
C LEU A 230 -34.12 -9.66 -12.69
N SER A 231 -34.89 -9.15 -13.66
CA SER A 231 -34.98 -7.71 -13.90
C SER A 231 -35.40 -6.94 -12.65
N ASP A 232 -36.36 -7.46 -11.87
CA ASP A 232 -36.82 -6.84 -10.63
C ASP A 232 -35.83 -7.00 -9.46
N PHE A 233 -35.12 -8.13 -9.36
CA PHE A 233 -34.01 -8.32 -8.43
C PHE A 233 -32.87 -7.31 -8.71
N MET A 234 -32.46 -7.15 -9.97
CA MET A 234 -31.37 -6.25 -10.36
C MET A 234 -31.69 -4.77 -10.08
N LYS A 235 -32.96 -4.37 -10.13
CA LYS A 235 -33.41 -3.02 -9.73
C LYS A 235 -33.25 -2.74 -8.22
N ARG A 236 -33.23 -3.78 -7.38
CA ARG A 236 -33.13 -3.68 -5.91
C ARG A 236 -31.83 -4.21 -5.30
N CYS A 237 -31.02 -4.96 -6.04
CA CYS A 237 -29.79 -5.60 -5.55
C CYS A 237 -28.64 -4.60 -5.36
N THR A 238 -28.65 -3.90 -4.23
CA THR A 238 -27.60 -2.95 -3.81
C THR A 238 -26.68 -3.50 -2.72
N ASP A 239 -26.99 -4.65 -2.15
CA ASP A 239 -26.22 -5.30 -1.08
C ASP A 239 -24.87 -5.82 -1.63
N PRO A 240 -23.71 -5.43 -1.04
CA PRO A 240 -22.40 -5.94 -1.46
C PRO A 240 -22.18 -7.44 -1.15
N LYS A 241 -22.99 -8.05 -0.28
CA LYS A 241 -22.89 -9.45 0.17
C LYS A 241 -23.58 -10.47 -0.72
N LEU A 242 -24.38 -10.00 -1.68
CA LEU A 242 -25.10 -10.83 -2.63
C LEU A 242 -24.35 -10.91 -3.96
N GLY A 243 -24.33 -12.10 -4.56
CA GLY A 243 -23.83 -12.33 -5.90
C GLY A 243 -24.60 -13.44 -6.59
N ALA A 244 -24.59 -13.46 -7.92
CA ALA A 244 -25.17 -14.57 -8.68
C ALA A 244 -24.52 -14.74 -10.05
N HIS A 245 -24.55 -15.97 -10.57
CA HIS A 245 -24.32 -16.27 -11.98
C HIS A 245 -25.62 -16.74 -12.62
N VAL A 246 -26.17 -15.96 -13.54
CA VAL A 246 -27.30 -16.41 -14.37
C VAL A 246 -26.73 -17.07 -15.62
N ILE A 247 -26.99 -18.36 -15.80
CA ILE A 247 -26.37 -19.20 -16.82
C ILE A 247 -27.44 -19.67 -17.80
N VAL A 248 -27.26 -19.39 -19.09
CA VAL A 248 -28.08 -19.91 -20.17
C VAL A 248 -27.22 -20.78 -21.08
N MET A 249 -27.57 -22.07 -21.15
CA MET A 249 -26.85 -23.11 -21.88
C MET A 249 -27.75 -24.31 -22.13
N ASN A 250 -27.34 -25.29 -22.95
CA ASN A 250 -28.06 -26.55 -23.05
C ASN A 250 -27.58 -27.57 -22.00
N PHE A 251 -28.44 -27.86 -21.00
CA PHE A 251 -28.18 -28.88 -19.98
C PHE A 251 -28.38 -30.32 -20.46
N ASP A 252 -29.07 -30.51 -21.59
CA ASP A 252 -29.41 -31.83 -22.16
C ASP A 252 -28.42 -32.18 -23.29
N PRO A 253 -27.30 -32.87 -23.02
CA PRO A 253 -26.34 -33.20 -24.08
C PRO A 253 -27.03 -34.06 -25.16
N PRO A 254 -26.91 -33.70 -26.46
CA PRO A 254 -27.62 -34.38 -27.53
C PRO A 254 -27.29 -35.88 -27.54
N THR A 255 -28.33 -36.70 -27.65
CA THR A 255 -28.26 -38.15 -27.59
C THR A 255 -28.16 -38.81 -28.97
N ASP A 256 -28.60 -38.11 -30.01
CA ASP A 256 -28.44 -38.46 -31.43
C ASP A 256 -28.00 -37.22 -32.25
N THR A 257 -27.52 -37.41 -33.48
CA THR A 257 -27.12 -36.32 -34.40
C THR A 257 -28.29 -35.47 -34.91
N ASP A 258 -29.51 -35.99 -34.82
CA ASP A 258 -30.71 -35.25 -35.19
C ASP A 258 -31.29 -34.38 -34.07
N ASP A 259 -30.93 -34.63 -32.80
CA ASP A 259 -31.32 -33.80 -31.66
C ASP A 259 -30.96 -32.32 -31.91
N VAL A 260 -31.89 -31.43 -31.59
CA VAL A 260 -31.68 -29.97 -31.67
C VAL A 260 -31.37 -29.47 -30.25
N PRO A 261 -30.15 -28.97 -29.97
CA PRO A 261 -29.82 -28.39 -28.67
C PRO A 261 -30.77 -27.24 -28.31
N GLN A 262 -31.24 -27.21 -27.06
CA GLN A 262 -32.20 -26.20 -26.58
C GLN A 262 -31.73 -25.56 -25.27
N PRO A 263 -31.77 -24.23 -25.15
CA PRO A 263 -31.29 -23.54 -23.95
C PRO A 263 -32.22 -23.85 -22.75
N GLY A 264 -31.62 -24.18 -21.62
CA GLY A 264 -32.21 -24.04 -20.29
C GLY A 264 -31.58 -22.86 -19.55
N ILE A 265 -32.11 -22.54 -18.39
CA ILE A 265 -31.54 -21.52 -17.48
C ILE A 265 -31.35 -22.09 -16.07
N ALA A 266 -30.24 -21.69 -15.45
CA ALA A 266 -29.98 -21.89 -14.03
C ALA A 266 -29.38 -20.60 -13.43
N ILE A 267 -29.50 -20.46 -12.12
CA ILE A 267 -28.87 -19.39 -11.34
C ILE A 267 -28.02 -20.03 -10.25
N ILE A 268 -26.72 -19.75 -10.23
CA ILE A 268 -25.88 -20.01 -9.06
C ILE A 268 -26.00 -18.79 -8.16
N ILE A 269 -26.45 -18.97 -6.92
CA ILE A 269 -26.57 -17.88 -5.93
C ILE A 269 -25.36 -17.87 -4.98
N PHE A 270 -25.11 -16.71 -4.39
CA PHE A 270 -24.16 -16.48 -3.30
C PHE A 270 -24.72 -15.43 -2.34
N ASP A 271 -24.79 -15.79 -1.05
CA ASP A 271 -25.21 -14.90 0.04
C ASP A 271 -24.28 -15.10 1.25
N SER A 272 -23.49 -14.06 1.59
CA SER A 272 -22.55 -14.09 2.73
C SER A 272 -23.19 -13.80 4.10
N HIS A 273 -24.49 -13.50 4.17
CA HIS A 273 -25.26 -13.46 5.43
C HIS A 273 -25.77 -14.85 5.83
N GLY A 274 -26.04 -15.73 4.86
CA GLY A 274 -26.47 -17.13 5.09
C GLY A 274 -27.94 -17.41 4.75
N GLU A 275 -28.38 -18.66 4.98
CA GLU A 275 -29.58 -19.22 4.34
C GLU A 275 -30.91 -18.55 4.71
N GLU A 276 -31.04 -18.06 5.95
CA GLU A 276 -32.23 -17.30 6.37
C GLU A 276 -32.41 -16.01 5.56
N HIS A 277 -31.31 -15.32 5.26
CA HIS A 277 -31.32 -14.14 4.40
C HIS A 277 -31.47 -14.51 2.92
N GLY A 278 -30.74 -15.54 2.46
CA GLY A 278 -30.77 -16.01 1.08
C GLY A 278 -32.16 -16.49 0.63
N ARG A 279 -32.96 -17.05 1.54
CA ARG A 279 -34.36 -17.45 1.31
C ARG A 279 -35.41 -16.36 1.64
N SER A 280 -34.98 -15.15 1.99
CA SER A 280 -35.86 -14.01 2.29
C SER A 280 -36.23 -13.18 1.06
N GLU A 281 -37.20 -12.28 1.22
CA GLU A 281 -37.56 -11.24 0.22
C GLU A 281 -36.40 -10.29 -0.11
N LEU A 282 -35.40 -10.15 0.77
CA LEU A 282 -34.20 -9.37 0.51
C LEU A 282 -33.19 -10.16 -0.34
N GLY A 283 -33.08 -11.46 -0.11
CA GLY A 283 -32.29 -12.39 -0.90
C GLY A 283 -33.01 -12.88 -2.16
N PHE A 284 -32.89 -14.19 -2.40
CA PHE A 284 -33.26 -14.89 -3.63
C PHE A 284 -34.62 -15.60 -3.57
N LYS A 285 -35.51 -15.27 -2.61
CA LYS A 285 -36.86 -15.88 -2.52
C LYS A 285 -37.61 -15.91 -3.85
N TRP A 286 -37.52 -14.82 -4.62
CA TRP A 286 -38.13 -14.69 -5.95
C TRP A 286 -37.75 -15.81 -6.93
N ALA A 287 -36.57 -16.44 -6.76
CA ALA A 287 -36.09 -17.52 -7.61
C ALA A 287 -36.58 -18.90 -7.13
N PHE A 288 -36.69 -19.10 -5.81
CA PHE A 288 -37.25 -20.33 -5.22
C PHE A 288 -38.77 -20.45 -5.45
N ASP A 289 -39.48 -19.32 -5.53
CA ASP A 289 -40.94 -19.26 -5.73
C ASP A 289 -41.39 -19.53 -7.19
N ILE A 290 -40.47 -19.68 -8.15
CA ILE A 290 -40.80 -19.92 -9.56
C ILE A 290 -41.26 -21.37 -9.78
N GLU A 291 -42.39 -21.54 -10.48
CA GLU A 291 -42.97 -22.86 -10.74
C GLU A 291 -41.99 -23.80 -11.45
N GLY A 292 -41.73 -24.95 -10.83
CA GLY A 292 -40.80 -25.97 -11.33
C GLY A 292 -39.32 -25.70 -11.04
N ALA A 293 -38.96 -24.66 -10.28
CA ALA A 293 -37.59 -24.44 -9.84
C ALA A 293 -37.07 -25.64 -9.01
N VAL A 294 -35.83 -26.06 -9.30
CA VAL A 294 -35.14 -27.16 -8.61
C VAL A 294 -34.01 -26.57 -7.77
N ASP A 295 -34.21 -26.57 -6.45
CA ASP A 295 -33.24 -26.11 -5.47
C ASP A 295 -32.14 -27.15 -5.24
N MET A 296 -30.89 -26.77 -5.54
CA MET A 296 -29.66 -27.50 -5.20
C MET A 296 -28.69 -26.60 -4.41
N THR A 297 -29.23 -25.63 -3.66
CA THR A 297 -28.48 -24.73 -2.78
C THR A 297 -28.26 -25.38 -1.41
N LYS A 298 -27.19 -24.96 -0.74
CA LYS A 298 -26.74 -25.49 0.56
C LYS A 298 -25.90 -24.46 1.30
N VAL A 299 -25.69 -24.67 2.61
CA VAL A 299 -24.76 -23.84 3.40
C VAL A 299 -23.35 -24.43 3.28
N MET A 300 -22.37 -23.56 3.00
CA MET A 300 -20.97 -23.89 2.72
C MET A 300 -19.99 -22.86 3.31
N ASN A 301 -18.71 -23.18 3.34
CA ASN A 301 -17.64 -22.20 3.41
C ASN A 301 -17.17 -21.76 2.00
N ILE A 302 -16.33 -20.71 1.91
CA ILE A 302 -15.90 -20.15 0.60
C ILE A 302 -15.10 -21.13 -0.27
N ARG A 303 -14.33 -22.04 0.32
CA ARG A 303 -13.57 -23.06 -0.42
C ARG A 303 -14.54 -24.05 -1.05
N GLU A 304 -15.52 -24.55 -0.30
CA GLU A 304 -16.57 -25.44 -0.82
C GLU A 304 -17.37 -24.75 -1.96
N VAL A 305 -17.72 -23.47 -1.80
CA VAL A 305 -18.38 -22.66 -2.84
C VAL A 305 -17.55 -22.60 -4.13
N ASN A 306 -16.25 -22.39 -4.04
CA ASN A 306 -15.36 -22.42 -5.21
C ASN A 306 -15.19 -23.86 -5.75
N GLU A 307 -15.17 -24.89 -4.90
CA GLU A 307 -15.00 -26.30 -5.30
C GLU A 307 -16.19 -26.87 -6.11
N GLU A 308 -17.42 -26.34 -5.97
CA GLU A 308 -18.52 -26.66 -6.90
C GLU A 308 -18.11 -26.44 -8.37
N GLY A 309 -17.33 -25.37 -8.62
CA GLY A 309 -16.76 -25.02 -9.91
C GLY A 309 -15.63 -25.94 -10.39
N ALA A 310 -15.11 -26.86 -9.57
CA ALA A 310 -14.01 -27.75 -9.96
C ALA A 310 -14.42 -28.79 -11.02
N SER A 311 -15.68 -29.22 -11.00
CA SER A 311 -16.30 -30.16 -11.96
C SER A 311 -16.07 -29.78 -13.44
N LEU A 312 -16.04 -28.47 -13.69
CA LEU A 312 -15.84 -27.83 -14.99
C LEU A 312 -14.49 -28.15 -15.63
N ARG A 313 -13.49 -28.64 -14.87
CA ARG A 313 -12.18 -29.01 -15.41
C ARG A 313 -12.26 -30.13 -16.45
N SER A 314 -13.32 -30.94 -16.42
CA SER A 314 -13.62 -31.99 -17.41
C SER A 314 -13.74 -31.48 -18.86
N LEU A 315 -13.94 -30.17 -19.06
CA LEU A 315 -14.09 -29.52 -20.36
C LEU A 315 -12.77 -29.06 -20.98
N ALA A 316 -11.69 -28.98 -20.18
CA ALA A 316 -10.38 -28.56 -20.64
C ALA A 316 -9.90 -29.45 -21.79
N GLY A 317 -9.54 -28.84 -22.93
CA GLY A 317 -9.12 -29.55 -24.14
C GLY A 317 -10.22 -30.30 -24.90
N ASN A 318 -11.47 -30.29 -24.42
CA ASN A 318 -12.61 -31.03 -24.99
C ASN A 318 -13.64 -30.13 -25.71
N THR A 319 -13.41 -28.81 -25.76
CA THR A 319 -14.26 -27.84 -26.46
C THR A 319 -13.40 -26.73 -27.08
N ILE A 320 -13.83 -26.19 -28.22
CA ILE A 320 -13.35 -24.94 -28.80
C ILE A 320 -14.38 -23.87 -28.44
N MET A 321 -13.98 -22.85 -27.69
CA MET A 321 -14.84 -21.76 -27.19
C MET A 321 -14.25 -20.42 -27.61
N LEU A 322 -15.07 -19.39 -27.84
CA LEU A 322 -14.63 -18.03 -28.21
C LEU A 322 -15.23 -16.94 -27.28
N SER A 323 -14.42 -15.92 -26.95
CA SER A 323 -14.69 -14.83 -25.98
C SER A 323 -15.50 -13.62 -26.50
N SER A 324 -16.41 -13.05 -25.68
CA SER A 324 -16.68 -11.61 -25.61
C SER A 324 -17.26 -11.23 -24.22
N PRO A 325 -16.45 -10.71 -23.27
CA PRO A 325 -16.90 -10.30 -21.94
C PRO A 325 -17.26 -8.81 -21.88
N LEU A 326 -18.55 -8.52 -21.76
CA LEU A 326 -19.13 -7.17 -21.77
C LEU A 326 -19.29 -6.65 -20.35
N VAL A 327 -19.15 -5.35 -20.16
CA VAL A 327 -19.20 -4.72 -18.83
C VAL A 327 -20.42 -3.82 -18.64
N ASP A 328 -21.03 -3.24 -19.68
CA ASP A 328 -22.30 -2.51 -19.48
C ASP A 328 -23.54 -3.40 -19.70
N THR A 329 -24.30 -3.53 -18.62
CA THR A 329 -25.58 -4.25 -18.53
C THR A 329 -26.67 -3.35 -17.91
N SER A 330 -26.56 -2.03 -18.05
CA SER A 330 -27.50 -1.00 -17.55
C SER A 330 -28.94 -1.08 -18.10
N SER A 331 -29.29 -2.18 -18.79
CA SER A 331 -30.61 -2.45 -19.34
C SER A 331 -30.94 -3.95 -19.25
N ILE A 332 -30.82 -4.54 -18.05
CA ILE A 332 -31.42 -5.85 -17.72
C ILE A 332 -32.93 -5.65 -17.53
N ASP A 333 -33.62 -5.50 -18.66
CA ASP A 333 -35.07 -5.43 -18.77
C ASP A 333 -35.73 -6.83 -18.68
N PRO A 334 -37.07 -6.93 -18.57
CA PRO A 334 -37.76 -8.22 -18.45
C PRO A 334 -37.62 -9.19 -19.62
N ASP A 335 -37.10 -8.79 -20.79
CA ASP A 335 -36.86 -9.68 -21.93
C ASP A 335 -35.36 -9.99 -22.12
N PHE A 336 -34.47 -9.54 -21.22
CA PHE A 336 -33.02 -9.75 -21.28
C PHE A 336 -32.61 -11.23 -21.42
N VAL A 337 -33.18 -12.13 -20.59
CA VAL A 337 -32.87 -13.57 -20.66
C VAL A 337 -33.46 -14.19 -21.94
N VAL A 338 -34.58 -13.66 -22.44
CA VAL A 338 -35.19 -14.12 -23.70
C VAL A 338 -34.24 -13.84 -24.86
N ARG A 339 -33.66 -12.63 -24.94
CA ARG A 339 -32.64 -12.28 -25.97
C ARG A 339 -31.38 -13.14 -25.87
N ILE A 340 -31.00 -13.59 -24.68
CA ILE A 340 -29.90 -14.54 -24.50
C ILE A 340 -30.27 -15.93 -25.06
N ALA A 341 -31.48 -16.42 -24.80
CA ALA A 341 -31.96 -17.69 -25.35
C ALA A 341 -32.12 -17.63 -26.88
N GLU A 342 -32.59 -16.50 -27.43
CA GLU A 342 -32.65 -16.23 -28.87
C GLU A 342 -31.26 -16.22 -29.52
N PHE A 343 -30.25 -15.60 -28.87
CA PHE A 343 -28.86 -15.65 -29.34
C PHE A 343 -28.30 -17.09 -29.35
N TYR A 344 -28.56 -17.87 -28.30
CA TYR A 344 -28.18 -19.28 -28.27
C TYR A 344 -28.86 -20.07 -29.41
N GLN A 345 -30.15 -19.83 -29.66
CA GLN A 345 -30.88 -20.46 -30.78
C GLN A 345 -30.30 -20.05 -32.14
N GLN A 346 -30.00 -18.77 -32.36
CA GLN A 346 -29.33 -18.28 -33.59
C GLN A 346 -27.97 -18.96 -33.82
N ALA A 347 -27.20 -19.25 -32.77
CA ALA A 347 -25.96 -20.01 -32.89
C ALA A 347 -26.22 -21.47 -33.31
N VAL A 348 -27.22 -22.14 -32.74
CA VAL A 348 -27.62 -23.52 -33.10
C VAL A 348 -28.20 -23.60 -34.52
N GLU A 349 -28.97 -22.61 -34.96
CA GLU A 349 -29.49 -22.50 -36.33
C GLU A 349 -28.38 -22.25 -37.35
N ALA A 350 -27.40 -21.40 -37.01
CA ALA A 350 -26.24 -21.15 -37.86
C ALA A 350 -25.34 -22.40 -37.97
N ASN A 351 -25.21 -23.19 -36.90
CA ASN A 351 -24.57 -24.51 -36.92
C ASN A 351 -24.94 -25.35 -35.68
N LYS A 352 -25.55 -26.54 -35.87
CA LYS A 352 -25.94 -27.44 -34.77
C LYS A 352 -24.81 -27.70 -33.75
N ALA A 353 -23.55 -27.78 -34.21
CA ALA A 353 -22.41 -28.08 -33.35
C ALA A 353 -22.12 -26.98 -32.31
N LEU A 354 -22.57 -25.74 -32.56
CA LEU A 354 -22.43 -24.64 -31.61
C LEU A 354 -23.28 -24.85 -30.34
N GLY A 355 -24.32 -25.67 -30.39
CA GLY A 355 -25.16 -25.93 -29.21
C GLY A 355 -24.47 -26.66 -28.06
N SER A 356 -23.35 -27.34 -28.33
CA SER A 356 -22.61 -28.13 -27.31
C SER A 356 -21.44 -27.38 -26.65
N GLY A 357 -21.22 -26.11 -26.99
CA GLY A 357 -20.18 -25.26 -26.36
C GLY A 357 -20.48 -23.76 -26.34
N THR A 358 -21.62 -23.32 -26.88
CA THR A 358 -22.14 -21.96 -26.71
C THR A 358 -22.86 -21.85 -25.37
N LEU A 359 -22.54 -20.80 -24.61
CA LEU A 359 -23.27 -20.44 -23.39
C LEU A 359 -23.11 -18.96 -23.06
N VAL A 360 -23.97 -18.47 -22.17
CA VAL A 360 -23.94 -17.09 -21.69
C VAL A 360 -24.02 -17.08 -20.16
N VAL A 361 -23.18 -16.26 -19.53
CA VAL A 361 -23.17 -16.03 -18.07
C VAL A 361 -23.32 -14.54 -17.79
N LEU A 362 -24.34 -14.14 -17.04
CA LEU A 362 -24.38 -12.84 -16.39
C LEU A 362 -23.83 -12.98 -14.96
N GLU A 363 -22.72 -12.31 -14.68
CA GLU A 363 -22.14 -12.18 -13.36
C GLU A 363 -22.72 -10.97 -12.62
N VAL A 364 -23.71 -11.23 -11.77
CA VAL A 364 -24.33 -10.24 -10.87
C VAL A 364 -23.38 -9.95 -9.72
N LEU A 365 -22.88 -8.72 -9.66
CA LEU A 365 -22.00 -8.20 -8.60
C LEU A 365 -22.71 -7.16 -7.73
N GLY A 366 -22.31 -7.09 -6.46
CA GLY A 366 -22.68 -6.03 -5.53
C GLY A 366 -22.21 -4.63 -5.96
N LYS A 367 -22.84 -3.60 -5.40
CA LYS A 367 -22.64 -2.21 -5.82
C LYS A 367 -21.22 -1.72 -5.52
N GLY A 368 -20.53 -1.26 -6.57
CA GLY A 368 -19.18 -0.68 -6.47
C GLY A 368 -18.04 -1.65 -6.78
N ALA A 369 -18.33 -2.94 -7.03
CA ALA A 369 -17.33 -3.98 -7.28
C ALA A 369 -16.33 -3.69 -8.41
N LEU A 370 -16.72 -2.88 -9.40
CA LEU A 370 -15.86 -2.50 -10.53
C LEU A 370 -15.24 -1.10 -10.37
N THR A 371 -15.64 -0.32 -9.36
CA THR A 371 -15.23 1.09 -9.13
C THR A 371 -14.54 1.29 -7.77
N SER A 372 -14.14 0.21 -7.12
CA SER A 372 -13.63 0.11 -5.75
C SER A 372 -12.22 0.65 -5.53
N SER A 373 -11.42 0.81 -6.59
CA SER A 373 -10.00 1.20 -6.54
C SER A 373 -9.73 2.67 -6.15
N GLY A 374 -10.77 3.46 -5.89
CA GLY A 374 -10.68 4.88 -5.49
C GLY A 374 -10.56 5.88 -6.65
N GLY A 375 -10.38 5.41 -7.89
CA GLY A 375 -10.40 6.26 -9.08
C GLY A 375 -9.86 5.57 -10.33
N SER A 376 -10.29 6.03 -11.51
CA SER A 376 -9.96 5.41 -12.81
C SER A 376 -8.47 5.29 -13.12
N ASN A 377 -7.62 6.06 -12.44
CA ASN A 377 -6.19 6.14 -12.73
C ASN A 377 -5.34 5.36 -11.70
N MET A 378 -5.97 4.65 -10.76
CA MET A 378 -5.30 3.96 -9.64
C MET A 378 -4.71 2.58 -10.01
N THR A 379 -5.19 2.00 -11.12
CA THR A 379 -4.67 0.79 -11.77
C THR A 379 -4.61 1.03 -13.28
N ALA A 380 -4.12 0.06 -14.07
CA ALA A 380 -4.05 0.20 -15.52
C ALA A 380 -5.42 0.15 -16.20
N TRP A 381 -6.30 -0.78 -15.81
CA TRP A 381 -7.66 -0.85 -16.36
C TRP A 381 -8.57 0.17 -15.66
N PRO A 382 -9.27 1.08 -16.37
CA PRO A 382 -9.79 2.32 -15.78
C PRO A 382 -11.03 2.19 -14.88
N HIS A 383 -11.35 1.00 -14.36
CA HIS A 383 -12.43 0.77 -13.40
C HIS A 383 -13.77 1.38 -13.85
N THR A 384 -14.32 0.79 -14.91
CA THR A 384 -15.50 1.30 -15.62
C THR A 384 -16.74 1.38 -14.73
N LYS A 385 -17.58 2.40 -14.97
CA LYS A 385 -18.79 2.72 -14.19
C LYS A 385 -19.86 1.62 -14.01
N PRO A 386 -20.05 0.62 -14.90
CA PRO A 386 -21.08 -0.40 -14.72
C PRO A 386 -20.88 -1.30 -13.49
N GLN A 387 -21.89 -2.13 -13.19
CA GLN A 387 -21.91 -2.98 -11.98
C GLN A 387 -21.80 -4.50 -12.25
N HIS A 388 -22.12 -5.00 -13.45
CA HIS A 388 -22.24 -6.45 -13.71
C HIS A 388 -21.60 -6.83 -15.05
N VAL A 389 -21.02 -8.03 -15.15
CA VAL A 389 -20.32 -8.49 -16.36
C VAL A 389 -21.16 -9.55 -17.07
N LEU A 390 -21.38 -9.36 -18.38
CA LEU A 390 -22.06 -10.33 -19.24
C LEU A 390 -21.03 -11.02 -20.12
N GLN A 391 -20.73 -12.29 -19.84
CA GLN A 391 -19.84 -13.10 -20.66
C GLN A 391 -20.62 -13.86 -21.73
N LEU A 392 -20.31 -13.58 -22.99
CA LEU A 392 -20.84 -14.31 -24.14
C LEU A 392 -19.79 -15.30 -24.64
N VAL A 393 -20.17 -16.57 -24.81
CA VAL A 393 -19.31 -17.60 -25.39
C VAL A 393 -20.02 -18.38 -26.48
N VAL A 394 -19.37 -18.51 -27.62
CA VAL A 394 -19.77 -19.38 -28.74
C VAL A 394 -18.74 -20.49 -28.86
N GLY A 395 -19.17 -21.75 -28.97
CA GLY A 395 -18.23 -22.87 -28.98
C GLY A 395 -18.80 -24.20 -29.44
N HIS A 396 -17.92 -25.10 -29.88
CA HIS A 396 -18.25 -26.41 -30.45
C HIS A 396 -17.24 -27.50 -30.06
N PRO A 397 -17.59 -28.79 -30.22
CA PRO A 397 -16.64 -29.89 -30.07
C PRO A 397 -15.45 -29.80 -31.06
N PRO A 398 -14.22 -30.19 -30.67
CA PRO A 398 -13.09 -30.24 -31.57
C PRO A 398 -13.34 -31.22 -32.74
N GLY A 399 -13.12 -30.76 -33.97
CA GLY A 399 -13.34 -31.57 -35.17
C GLY A 399 -14.78 -31.54 -35.72
N ALA A 400 -15.70 -30.80 -35.10
CA ALA A 400 -16.98 -30.47 -35.73
C ALA A 400 -16.78 -29.48 -36.91
N ASP A 401 -17.64 -29.56 -37.92
CA ASP A 401 -17.62 -28.69 -39.10
C ASP A 401 -18.23 -27.31 -38.79
N CYS A 402 -17.46 -26.49 -38.06
CA CYS A 402 -17.78 -25.10 -37.74
C CYS A 402 -16.52 -24.24 -37.97
N SER A 403 -16.64 -23.16 -38.73
CA SER A 403 -15.51 -22.25 -38.97
C SER A 403 -15.31 -21.29 -37.79
N GLN A 404 -14.07 -20.85 -37.59
CA GLN A 404 -13.74 -19.89 -36.54
C GLN A 404 -14.35 -18.51 -36.87
N GLU A 405 -14.41 -18.17 -38.15
CA GLU A 405 -14.98 -16.95 -38.70
C GLU A 405 -16.49 -16.85 -38.41
N LEU A 406 -17.24 -17.96 -38.46
CA LEU A 406 -18.66 -17.99 -38.11
C LEU A 406 -18.86 -17.67 -36.62
N ALA A 407 -18.11 -18.34 -35.75
CA ALA A 407 -18.22 -18.15 -34.30
C ALA A 407 -17.76 -16.74 -33.87
N LEU A 408 -16.75 -16.16 -34.54
CA LEU A 408 -16.35 -14.76 -34.36
C LEU A 408 -17.44 -13.78 -34.83
N GLY A 409 -18.01 -14.00 -36.02
CA GLY A 409 -19.05 -13.14 -36.60
C GLY A 409 -20.40 -13.16 -35.87
N LEU A 410 -20.63 -14.18 -35.03
CA LEU A 410 -21.72 -14.21 -34.03
C LEU A 410 -21.36 -13.34 -32.82
N LEU A 411 -20.18 -13.54 -32.22
CA LEU A 411 -19.70 -12.80 -31.04
C LEU A 411 -19.47 -11.29 -31.27
N GLU A 412 -19.26 -10.87 -32.50
CA GLU A 412 -19.14 -9.45 -32.88
C GLU A 412 -20.50 -8.73 -32.84
N LYS A 413 -21.61 -9.43 -33.12
CA LYS A 413 -22.96 -8.86 -33.23
C LYS A 413 -23.77 -9.02 -31.94
N SER A 414 -23.53 -10.10 -31.21
CA SER A 414 -24.26 -10.43 -29.98
C SER A 414 -24.27 -9.36 -28.88
N PRO A 415 -23.27 -8.46 -28.72
CA PRO A 415 -23.29 -7.45 -27.65
C PRO A 415 -24.47 -6.48 -27.76
N THR A 416 -24.71 -5.93 -28.94
CA THR A 416 -25.81 -4.96 -29.16
C THR A 416 -27.17 -5.64 -29.39
N GLN A 417 -27.19 -6.93 -29.74
CA GLN A 417 -28.41 -7.73 -29.76
C GLN A 417 -28.94 -8.01 -28.35
N ILE A 418 -28.07 -8.40 -27.41
CA ILE A 418 -28.46 -8.75 -26.03
C ILE A 418 -28.57 -7.50 -25.15
N CYS A 419 -27.60 -6.58 -25.26
CA CYS A 419 -27.57 -5.29 -24.58
C CYS A 419 -27.62 -4.13 -25.60
N PRO A 420 -28.82 -3.64 -26.00
CA PRO A 420 -28.95 -2.52 -26.94
C PRO A 420 -28.28 -1.20 -26.51
N SER A 421 -27.88 -1.07 -25.24
CA SER A 421 -27.16 0.08 -24.67
C SER A 421 -25.63 -0.06 -24.64
N HIS A 422 -25.07 -1.21 -25.04
CA HIS A 422 -23.64 -1.53 -24.98
C HIS A 422 -22.78 -0.60 -25.86
N LYS A 423 -21.65 -0.09 -25.33
CA LYS A 423 -20.75 0.83 -26.06
C LYS A 423 -19.42 0.15 -26.41
N PRO A 424 -18.75 0.53 -27.52
CA PRO A 424 -17.53 -0.12 -28.03
C PRO A 424 -16.30 -0.22 -27.10
N GLY A 425 -16.28 0.47 -25.95
CA GLY A 425 -15.19 0.39 -24.96
C GLY A 425 -15.50 -0.46 -23.72
N GLU A 426 -16.73 -0.94 -23.55
CA GLU A 426 -17.20 -1.53 -22.29
C GLU A 426 -16.92 -3.04 -22.23
N TYR A 427 -15.64 -3.38 -22.28
CA TYR A 427 -15.13 -4.75 -22.20
C TYR A 427 -14.22 -4.95 -20.98
N TRP A 428 -14.24 -6.18 -20.46
CA TRP A 428 -13.36 -6.62 -19.38
C TRP A 428 -11.92 -6.84 -19.92
N PRO A 429 -10.85 -6.57 -19.16
CA PRO A 429 -9.48 -6.60 -19.70
C PRO A 429 -8.94 -8.01 -19.94
N ALA A 430 -9.57 -9.05 -19.39
CA ALA A 430 -9.31 -10.43 -19.82
C ALA A 430 -10.12 -10.77 -21.08
N PHE A 431 -9.56 -11.62 -21.94
CA PHE A 431 -10.22 -12.20 -23.13
C PHE A 431 -10.53 -11.20 -24.27
N ILE A 432 -9.78 -10.09 -24.37
CA ILE A 432 -9.92 -9.08 -25.44
C ILE A 432 -9.69 -9.68 -26.83
N ASN A 433 -10.53 -9.30 -27.79
CA ASN A 433 -10.55 -9.74 -29.18
C ASN A 433 -9.69 -8.83 -30.09
N GLU A 434 -9.16 -9.36 -31.19
CA GLU A 434 -8.42 -8.56 -32.20
C GLU A 434 -9.31 -7.49 -32.88
N SER A 435 -10.63 -7.64 -32.83
CA SER A 435 -11.63 -6.66 -33.28
C SER A 435 -11.96 -5.56 -32.25
N GLN A 436 -11.49 -5.68 -31.01
CA GLN A 436 -11.81 -4.75 -29.92
C GLN A 436 -10.70 -3.69 -29.74
N ASN A 437 -11.11 -2.43 -29.53
CA ASN A 437 -10.18 -1.31 -29.51
C ASN A 437 -9.60 -1.11 -28.09
N LEU A 438 -8.34 -1.50 -27.90
CA LEU A 438 -7.61 -1.35 -26.63
C LEU A 438 -7.58 0.09 -26.10
N ASN A 439 -7.57 1.11 -26.96
CA ASN A 439 -7.62 2.51 -26.53
C ASN A 439 -9.01 2.89 -25.97
N GLN A 440 -10.08 2.23 -26.41
CA GLN A 440 -11.43 2.43 -25.85
C GLN A 440 -11.62 1.66 -24.53
N ILE A 441 -10.97 0.50 -24.36
CA ILE A 441 -11.02 -0.32 -23.14
C ILE A 441 -10.18 0.29 -22.01
N PHE A 442 -8.94 0.71 -22.31
CA PHE A 442 -8.04 1.32 -21.31
C PHE A 442 -8.21 2.84 -21.19
N GLY A 443 -8.88 3.50 -22.14
CA GLY A 443 -9.27 4.90 -22.06
C GLY A 443 -8.07 5.83 -21.76
N PRO A 444 -8.20 6.78 -20.80
CA PRO A 444 -7.11 7.68 -20.42
C PRO A 444 -5.81 6.99 -20.00
N ASN A 445 -5.88 5.73 -19.54
CA ASN A 445 -4.71 4.98 -19.10
C ASN A 445 -3.93 4.35 -20.26
N TYR A 446 -4.50 4.27 -21.47
CA TYR A 446 -3.93 3.51 -22.59
C TYR A 446 -2.50 3.93 -22.96
N GLU A 447 -2.25 5.23 -23.17
CA GLU A 447 -0.91 5.70 -23.55
C GLU A 447 0.11 5.60 -22.40
N ARG A 448 -0.31 5.73 -21.13
CA ARG A 448 0.56 5.44 -19.97
C ARG A 448 0.93 3.96 -19.94
N LEU A 449 -0.06 3.07 -20.09
CA LEU A 449 0.14 1.62 -20.14
C LEU A 449 1.05 1.21 -21.31
N ARG A 450 0.87 1.81 -22.49
CA ARG A 450 1.70 1.61 -23.68
C ARG A 450 3.14 2.07 -23.44
N HIS A 451 3.35 3.27 -22.90
CA HIS A 451 4.68 3.79 -22.58
C HIS A 451 5.41 2.88 -21.57
N ILE A 452 4.72 2.46 -20.52
CA ILE A 452 5.27 1.55 -19.51
C ILE A 452 5.60 0.19 -20.12
N LYS A 453 4.75 -0.38 -20.99
CA LYS A 453 5.08 -1.62 -21.74
C LYS A 453 6.33 -1.44 -22.61
N THR A 454 6.50 -0.31 -23.31
CA THR A 454 7.74 -0.05 -24.08
C THR A 454 9.01 0.12 -23.23
N LYS A 455 8.90 0.35 -21.91
CA LYS A 455 10.05 0.35 -20.98
C LYS A 455 10.51 -1.07 -20.63
N TYR A 456 9.60 -2.06 -20.60
CA TYR A 456 9.89 -3.40 -20.07
C TYR A 456 9.79 -4.54 -21.10
N ASP A 457 9.13 -4.37 -22.24
CA ASP A 457 9.12 -5.35 -23.33
C ASP A 457 10.13 -4.95 -24.43
N PRO A 458 11.30 -5.60 -24.53
CA PRO A 458 12.31 -5.27 -25.54
C PRO A 458 11.86 -5.59 -26.99
N ARG A 459 10.67 -6.18 -27.19
CA ARG A 459 10.08 -6.49 -28.50
C ARG A 459 8.90 -5.58 -28.85
N ALA A 460 8.61 -4.55 -28.05
CA ALA A 460 7.55 -3.58 -28.32
C ALA A 460 7.99 -2.53 -29.35
N SER A 461 7.56 -2.67 -30.61
CA SER A 461 7.80 -1.66 -31.66
C SER A 461 6.94 -0.41 -31.46
N PRO A 462 7.49 0.82 -31.54
CA PRO A 462 6.68 2.03 -31.49
C PRO A 462 5.68 2.17 -32.65
N GLN A 463 5.99 1.58 -33.81
CA GLN A 463 5.34 1.88 -35.10
C GLN A 463 4.06 1.08 -35.39
N THR A 464 3.84 -0.08 -34.77
CA THR A 464 2.71 -0.96 -35.13
C THR A 464 1.38 -0.52 -34.53
N GLY A 465 1.36 0.35 -33.50
CA GLY A 465 0.16 0.81 -32.81
C GLY A 465 -0.52 -0.25 -31.92
N GLN A 466 -0.42 -1.52 -32.30
CA GLN A 466 -0.77 -2.69 -31.51
C GLN A 466 0.13 -2.78 -30.27
N LEU A 467 -0.49 -2.92 -29.09
CA LEU A 467 0.18 -3.58 -27.97
C LEU A 467 0.45 -5.03 -28.41
N ASN A 468 1.71 -5.49 -28.35
CA ASN A 468 2.13 -6.81 -28.82
C ASN A 468 1.66 -7.94 -27.88
N ASN A 469 0.35 -8.12 -27.77
CA ASN A 469 -0.25 -9.41 -27.47
C ASN A 469 -0.02 -10.36 -28.66
N HIS A 470 1.22 -10.83 -28.85
CA HIS A 470 1.52 -11.98 -29.71
C HIS A 470 1.10 -13.31 -29.05
N ALA A 471 -0.08 -13.31 -28.43
CA ALA A 471 -0.93 -14.48 -28.28
C ALA A 471 -1.97 -14.39 -29.39
N ALA A 472 -1.72 -15.05 -30.53
CA ALA A 472 -2.65 -15.07 -31.64
C ALA A 472 -4.07 -15.49 -31.19
N SER A 473 -5.08 -14.80 -31.71
CA SER A 473 -6.51 -15.17 -31.75
C SER A 473 -7.05 -15.94 -30.54
N LEU A 474 -7.67 -15.23 -29.57
CA LEU A 474 -8.82 -15.61 -28.70
C LEU A 474 -8.95 -17.06 -28.18
N PRO A 475 -9.17 -17.32 -26.86
CA PRO A 475 -10.40 -16.86 -26.17
C PRO A 475 -10.35 -16.87 -24.60
N SER A 476 -11.49 -17.13 -23.93
CA SER A 476 -11.66 -17.53 -22.52
C SER A 476 -11.78 -19.08 -22.37
N ILE A 477 -12.15 -19.76 -21.28
CA ILE A 477 -12.62 -19.45 -19.90
C ILE A 477 -14.04 -18.87 -19.72
N THR A 478 -15.10 -19.64 -20.01
CA THR A 478 -16.40 -19.55 -19.29
C THR A 478 -16.46 -20.57 -18.14
N MET A 479 -17.41 -20.39 -17.23
CA MET A 479 -17.92 -21.48 -16.37
C MET A 479 -18.87 -22.43 -17.15
N SER A 480 -19.35 -23.49 -16.48
CA SER A 480 -20.48 -24.34 -16.88
C SER A 480 -20.49 -24.88 -18.31
N ASN A 481 -20.03 -26.13 -18.47
CA ASN A 481 -21.03 -27.19 -18.54
C ASN A 481 -21.12 -27.89 -17.18
N LEU A 482 -22.33 -27.96 -16.61
CA LEU A 482 -22.70 -29.06 -15.73
C LEU A 482 -22.60 -30.36 -16.54
N ALA A 483 -21.83 -31.34 -16.08
CA ALA A 483 -21.74 -32.67 -16.70
C ALA A 483 -22.52 -33.70 -15.83
N PRO A 484 -23.41 -34.55 -16.37
CA PRO A 484 -24.40 -35.27 -15.55
C PRO A 484 -23.88 -36.52 -14.80
N SER A 485 -22.65 -36.51 -14.29
CA SER A 485 -22.05 -37.66 -13.59
C SER A 485 -22.73 -37.98 -12.26
N ALA A 486 -23.23 -36.97 -11.54
CA ALA A 486 -24.12 -37.14 -10.38
C ALA A 486 -25.52 -37.67 -10.76
N PHE A 487 -25.89 -37.66 -12.05
CA PHE A 487 -27.21 -37.98 -12.57
C PHE A 487 -27.27 -39.23 -13.47
N ARG A 488 -26.14 -39.88 -13.77
CA ARG A 488 -26.10 -41.12 -14.58
C ARG A 488 -25.17 -42.20 -14.01
N GLN A 489 -25.69 -42.95 -13.03
CA GLN A 489 -25.44 -44.40 -13.00
C GLN A 489 -26.17 -45.09 -14.18
N ALA A 490 -25.81 -44.76 -15.42
CA ALA A 490 -26.43 -45.32 -16.62
C ALA A 490 -25.50 -45.33 -17.84
N LEU A 491 -25.23 -46.53 -18.36
CA LEU A 491 -24.68 -46.86 -19.69
C LEU A 491 -23.16 -46.58 -19.91
N ARG A 492 -22.58 -47.11 -21.01
CA ARG A 492 -21.15 -47.53 -21.08
C ARG A 492 -20.47 -47.35 -22.46
N ALA A 493 -19.12 -47.25 -22.41
CA ALA A 493 -18.09 -47.81 -23.33
C ALA A 493 -17.66 -47.12 -24.67
N TYR A 494 -16.40 -46.64 -24.70
CA TYR A 494 -15.24 -47.10 -25.53
C TYR A 494 -15.38 -47.33 -27.09
N PRO A 495 -14.28 -47.19 -27.91
CA PRO A 495 -13.17 -46.19 -27.98
C PRO A 495 -12.60 -45.90 -29.43
N ARG A 496 -11.46 -45.16 -29.54
CA ARG A 496 -10.43 -45.10 -30.66
C ARG A 496 -10.76 -44.21 -31.92
N ARG A 497 -9.81 -43.70 -32.74
CA ARG A 497 -8.31 -43.67 -32.80
C ARG A 497 -7.77 -42.58 -33.81
N CYS A 498 -6.58 -42.00 -33.56
CA CYS A 498 -5.48 -41.59 -34.50
C CYS A 498 -5.78 -40.72 -35.77
N ALA A 499 -4.85 -40.14 -36.55
CA ALA A 499 -3.47 -39.58 -36.45
C ALA A 499 -2.97 -39.28 -37.90
N SER A 500 -1.93 -38.51 -38.27
CA SER A 500 -1.17 -37.32 -37.80
C SER A 500 -0.09 -37.00 -38.90
N ILE A 501 0.64 -35.85 -38.91
CA ILE A 501 2.04 -35.60 -39.44
C ILE A 501 2.42 -34.09 -39.57
N ARG A 502 3.70 -33.78 -39.88
CA ARG A 502 4.49 -32.51 -39.88
C ARG A 502 5.41 -32.46 -41.16
N PRO A 503 6.53 -31.69 -41.26
CA PRO A 503 6.72 -30.21 -41.38
C PRO A 503 7.78 -29.77 -42.45
N ALA A 504 8.05 -28.46 -42.63
CA ALA A 504 9.38 -27.81 -42.83
C ALA A 504 9.21 -26.29 -43.16
N ALA A 505 10.01 -25.26 -42.81
CA ALA A 505 11.37 -25.05 -42.24
C ALA A 505 12.41 -24.47 -43.27
N PRO A 506 13.55 -23.85 -42.86
CA PRO A 506 13.69 -22.38 -42.72
C PRO A 506 15.02 -21.80 -43.28
N ARG A 507 15.43 -20.54 -42.93
CA ARG A 507 16.82 -20.00 -42.73
C ARG A 507 16.80 -18.46 -42.45
N THR A 508 17.36 -17.89 -41.35
CA THR A 508 18.77 -17.53 -40.95
C THR A 508 19.47 -16.42 -41.79
N ALA A 509 20.28 -15.48 -41.27
CA ALA A 509 20.60 -14.97 -39.91
C ALA A 509 21.66 -13.82 -39.96
N ALA A 510 22.06 -13.25 -38.79
CA ALA A 510 23.33 -12.55 -38.44
C ALA A 510 23.56 -11.05 -38.83
N ALA A 511 24.45 -10.26 -38.20
CA ALA A 511 25.05 -10.20 -36.82
C ALA A 511 26.05 -8.99 -36.65
N ARG A 512 26.54 -8.73 -35.41
CA ARG A 512 27.74 -7.90 -35.00
C ARG A 512 27.51 -6.37 -34.82
N ARG A 513 28.23 -5.61 -33.95
CA ARG A 513 29.26 -5.88 -32.90
C ARG A 513 29.36 -4.75 -31.83
N CYS A 514 30.13 -4.98 -30.76
CA CYS A 514 30.27 -4.17 -29.53
C CYS A 514 31.16 -2.90 -29.63
N TYR A 515 31.19 -2.09 -28.55
CA TYR A 515 32.43 -1.72 -27.80
C TYR A 515 32.15 -1.31 -26.33
N THR A 516 33.22 -1.11 -25.54
CA THR A 516 33.31 -1.03 -24.06
C THR A 516 33.24 0.41 -23.49
N SER A 517 33.26 0.75 -22.18
CA SER A 517 33.89 0.12 -20.99
C SER A 517 33.31 0.58 -19.63
N GLU A 518 33.58 -0.18 -18.56
CA GLU A 518 33.21 0.14 -17.15
C GLU A 518 34.22 1.05 -16.41
N SER A 519 33.80 1.59 -15.25
CA SER A 519 34.70 2.03 -14.17
C SER A 519 34.08 1.69 -12.79
N LYS A 520 34.92 1.36 -11.79
CA LYS A 520 34.48 0.87 -10.47
C LYS A 520 34.55 1.94 -9.37
N PRO A 521 33.57 2.05 -8.46
CA PRO A 521 33.71 2.78 -7.21
C PRO A 521 34.41 1.95 -6.11
N ALA A 522 34.96 2.62 -5.09
CA ALA A 522 35.64 2.00 -3.96
C ALA A 522 34.73 1.81 -2.74
N ARG A 523 35.17 1.00 -1.76
CA ARG A 523 34.49 0.82 -0.46
C ARG A 523 34.58 2.08 0.41
N ALA A 524 33.49 2.37 1.12
CA ALA A 524 33.51 3.08 2.39
C ALA A 524 32.74 2.23 3.42
N GLN A 525 33.18 2.22 4.68
CA GLN A 525 32.54 1.49 5.79
C GLN A 525 32.25 2.47 6.93
N SER A 526 30.99 2.55 7.37
CA SER A 526 30.64 3.09 8.70
C SER A 526 29.15 2.86 9.02
N SER A 527 28.84 1.69 9.57
CA SER A 527 27.69 1.46 10.45
C SER A 527 28.13 0.41 11.48
N VAL A 528 27.77 0.61 12.75
CA VAL A 528 28.05 -0.34 13.83
C VAL A 528 26.75 -1.03 14.17
N ASP A 529 26.51 -2.18 13.54
CA ASP A 529 25.40 -3.04 13.90
C ASP A 529 25.73 -3.70 15.24
N LEU A 530 24.89 -3.46 16.25
CA LEU A 530 24.99 -4.06 17.58
C LEU A 530 24.47 -5.51 17.50
N ASP A 531 25.34 -6.39 17.00
CA ASP A 531 25.05 -7.79 16.72
C ASP A 531 24.79 -8.57 18.03
N VAL A 532 23.51 -8.69 18.40
CA VAL A 532 23.03 -9.38 19.62
C VAL A 532 23.51 -10.83 19.67
N ASP A 533 23.68 -11.45 18.50
CA ASP A 533 24.19 -12.81 18.34
C ASP A 533 25.65 -12.95 18.81
N VAL A 534 26.45 -11.87 18.75
CA VAL A 534 27.81 -11.81 19.29
C VAL A 534 27.80 -11.66 20.82
N ALA A 535 26.87 -10.88 21.38
CA ALA A 535 26.71 -10.79 22.84
C ALA A 535 26.34 -12.16 23.44
N ILE A 536 25.36 -12.84 22.86
CA ILE A 536 24.94 -14.20 23.27
C ILE A 536 26.11 -15.19 23.19
N LYS A 537 26.86 -15.23 22.07
CA LYS A 537 28.02 -16.12 21.90
C LYS A 537 29.17 -15.81 22.86
N THR A 538 29.30 -14.56 23.31
CA THR A 538 30.35 -14.15 24.27
C THR A 538 30.02 -14.64 25.69
N GLY A 539 28.75 -14.59 26.11
CA GLY A 539 28.32 -15.12 27.41
C GLY A 539 28.38 -16.65 27.55
N GLN A 540 28.33 -17.40 26.43
CA GLN A 540 28.32 -18.87 26.46
C GLN A 540 29.65 -19.51 26.88
N ARG A 541 30.81 -18.84 26.69
CA ARG A 541 32.12 -19.41 27.06
C ARG A 541 32.33 -19.54 28.58
N PRO A 542 32.22 -18.46 29.39
CA PRO A 542 32.46 -18.56 30.83
C PRO A 542 31.50 -19.54 31.53
N PHE A 543 30.24 -19.60 31.10
CA PHE A 543 29.24 -20.50 31.67
C PHE A 543 29.60 -21.98 31.45
N ALA A 544 30.04 -22.34 30.24
CA ALA A 544 30.47 -23.71 29.93
C ALA A 544 31.77 -24.10 30.64
N GLU A 545 32.69 -23.14 30.83
CA GLU A 545 33.97 -23.35 31.55
C GLU A 545 33.78 -23.49 33.07
N GLN A 546 32.80 -22.80 33.67
CA GLN A 546 32.51 -22.89 35.11
C GLN A 546 31.60 -24.06 35.50
N THR A 547 30.61 -24.41 34.66
CA THR A 547 29.60 -25.44 35.01
C THR A 547 29.90 -26.82 34.42
N GLY A 548 30.72 -26.90 33.37
CA GLY A 548 31.00 -28.16 32.65
C GLY A 548 29.83 -28.71 31.82
N ILE A 549 28.67 -28.04 31.81
CA ILE A 549 27.45 -28.49 31.13
C ILE A 549 27.21 -27.64 29.87
N ARG A 550 26.86 -28.29 28.75
CA ARG A 550 26.48 -27.60 27.51
C ARG A 550 24.97 -27.30 27.53
N PRO A 551 24.51 -26.05 27.27
CA PRO A 551 23.14 -25.60 27.53
C PRO A 551 22.01 -26.52 27.02
N HIS A 552 22.17 -27.13 25.84
CA HIS A 552 21.19 -28.01 25.18
C HIS A 552 20.73 -29.27 25.95
N ASN A 553 21.27 -29.56 27.14
CA ASN A 553 21.10 -30.84 27.84
C ASN A 553 20.41 -30.74 29.22
N VAL A 554 19.73 -29.64 29.54
CA VAL A 554 18.99 -29.49 30.81
C VAL A 554 17.50 -29.34 30.56
N THR A 555 16.68 -30.19 31.19
CA THR A 555 15.22 -30.13 31.16
C THR A 555 14.69 -30.11 32.58
N VAL A 556 13.97 -29.05 32.97
CA VAL A 556 13.41 -28.89 34.32
C VAL A 556 11.91 -29.24 34.30
N PRO A 557 11.43 -30.22 35.08
CA PRO A 557 10.01 -30.55 35.12
C PRO A 557 9.21 -29.52 35.94
N GLY A 558 8.18 -28.91 35.33
CA GLY A 558 7.09 -28.25 36.06
C GLY A 558 6.83 -26.78 35.76
N THR A 559 7.73 -26.07 35.07
CA THR A 559 7.57 -24.64 34.74
C THR A 559 7.83 -24.37 33.26
N ALA A 560 6.95 -23.59 32.62
CA ALA A 560 7.07 -23.18 31.22
C ALA A 560 8.04 -21.99 31.04
N VAL A 561 9.28 -22.16 31.49
CA VAL A 561 10.36 -21.17 31.37
C VAL A 561 11.56 -21.85 30.73
N ASP A 562 12.06 -21.30 29.62
CA ASP A 562 13.17 -21.87 28.88
C ASP A 562 14.51 -21.62 29.60
N SER A 563 15.50 -22.46 29.30
CA SER A 563 16.85 -22.51 29.89
C SER A 563 17.62 -21.18 29.81
N ASP A 564 17.28 -20.29 28.87
CA ASP A 564 17.84 -18.93 28.76
C ASP A 564 17.62 -18.08 30.02
N ALA A 565 16.56 -18.31 30.81
CA ALA A 565 16.23 -17.49 31.98
C ALA A 565 17.27 -17.57 33.12
N MET A 566 18.20 -18.54 33.09
CA MET A 566 19.31 -18.60 34.05
C MET A 566 20.57 -17.86 33.59
N MET A 567 20.62 -17.37 32.34
CA MET A 567 21.79 -16.68 31.75
C MET A 567 21.79 -15.17 32.03
N GLY A 568 21.59 -14.80 33.30
CA GLY A 568 21.50 -13.42 33.78
C GLY A 568 20.14 -12.76 33.50
N PRO A 569 19.60 -11.94 34.43
CA PRO A 569 18.23 -11.45 34.33
C PRO A 569 18.00 -10.62 33.06
N SER A 570 18.89 -9.67 32.75
CA SER A 570 18.79 -8.78 31.59
C SER A 570 18.67 -9.51 30.26
N THR A 571 19.35 -10.66 30.08
CA THR A 571 19.34 -11.41 28.81
C THR A 571 17.98 -12.05 28.53
N GLY A 572 17.32 -12.62 29.54
CA GLY A 572 15.99 -13.20 29.43
C GLY A 572 14.90 -12.15 29.24
N ILE A 573 14.97 -11.07 30.05
CA ILE A 573 14.09 -9.89 29.98
C ILE A 573 14.08 -9.30 28.57
N LEU A 574 15.26 -9.07 27.99
CA LEU A 574 15.40 -8.57 26.62
C LEU A 574 14.73 -9.50 25.62
N LYS A 575 14.91 -10.81 25.70
CA LYS A 575 14.37 -11.76 24.70
C LYS A 575 12.83 -11.81 24.70
N GLN A 576 12.18 -11.72 25.86
CA GLN A 576 10.71 -11.64 25.94
C GLN A 576 10.16 -10.28 25.54
N ALA A 577 10.83 -9.18 25.93
CA ALA A 577 10.46 -7.84 25.48
C ALA A 577 10.75 -7.60 23.98
N THR A 578 11.64 -8.38 23.35
CA THR A 578 12.07 -8.19 21.95
C THR A 578 11.39 -9.08 20.91
N VAL A 579 10.26 -9.73 21.21
CA VAL A 579 9.38 -10.27 20.16
C VAL A 579 8.82 -9.12 19.31
N LEU A 580 9.24 -9.02 18.05
CA LEU A 580 8.59 -8.20 17.02
C LEU A 580 8.16 -9.20 15.96
N ASP A 581 6.89 -9.16 15.56
CA ASP A 581 6.48 -9.89 14.36
C ASP A 581 7.14 -9.23 13.13
N GLN A 582 7.84 -10.02 12.32
CA GLN A 582 8.78 -9.50 11.30
C GLN A 582 8.07 -9.10 10.00
N GLY A 583 7.14 -8.15 10.08
CA GLY A 583 6.45 -7.61 8.90
C GLY A 583 5.77 -6.25 9.09
N SER A 584 5.31 -5.93 10.30
CA SER A 584 4.60 -4.69 10.59
C SER A 584 5.53 -3.49 10.83
N ARG A 585 5.04 -2.28 10.53
CA ARG A 585 5.72 -1.02 10.90
C ARG A 585 5.14 -0.54 12.24
N PRO A 586 5.98 0.00 13.15
CA PRO A 586 5.51 0.44 14.46
C PRO A 586 4.53 1.62 14.36
N ILE A 587 3.62 1.71 15.34
CA ILE A 587 2.63 2.78 15.48
C ILE A 587 3.36 4.13 15.61
N TYR A 588 3.02 5.14 14.79
CA TYR A 588 3.79 6.37 14.73
C TYR A 588 3.25 7.47 15.66
N LEU A 589 3.79 7.53 16.89
CA LEU A 589 3.51 8.55 17.89
C LEU A 589 4.72 9.48 18.14
N ASP A 590 5.41 9.91 17.07
CA ASP A 590 6.53 10.85 17.15
C ASP A 590 6.37 12.08 16.23
N MET A 591 5.12 12.53 16.04
CA MET A 591 4.76 13.63 15.12
C MET A 591 5.52 14.95 15.38
N GLN A 592 6.03 15.19 16.59
CA GLN A 592 6.85 16.36 16.91
C GLN A 592 8.27 16.28 16.35
N ALA A 593 8.84 15.10 16.09
CA ALA A 593 10.10 15.00 15.36
C ALA A 593 9.86 15.24 13.87
N THR A 594 8.88 14.55 13.28
CA THR A 594 8.50 14.77 11.88
C THR A 594 7.07 14.29 11.60
N THR A 595 6.35 14.98 10.74
CA THR A 595 5.09 14.45 10.18
C THR A 595 5.36 13.66 8.88
N PRO A 596 4.51 12.69 8.51
CA PRO A 596 4.40 12.24 7.12
C PRO A 596 3.94 13.40 6.23
N THR A 597 4.32 13.38 4.95
CA THR A 597 3.78 14.35 3.96
C THR A 597 2.33 13.99 3.66
N ASP A 598 1.41 14.95 3.67
CA ASP A 598 0.01 14.73 3.28
C ASP A 598 -0.05 14.33 1.78
N PRO A 599 -0.87 13.33 1.38
CA PRO A 599 -0.95 12.91 -0.02
C PRO A 599 -1.30 14.06 -0.99
N ARG A 600 -2.11 15.04 -0.56
CA ARG A 600 -2.48 16.21 -1.35
C ARG A 600 -1.31 17.17 -1.55
N VAL A 601 -0.45 17.28 -0.53
CA VAL A 601 0.81 18.02 -0.63
C VAL A 601 1.76 17.35 -1.62
N LEU A 602 1.90 16.01 -1.55
CA LEU A 602 2.74 15.27 -2.50
C LEU A 602 2.25 15.44 -3.94
N ASP A 603 0.95 15.34 -4.19
CA ASP A 603 0.36 15.56 -5.52
C ASP A 603 0.67 16.97 -6.06
N ALA A 604 0.49 18.02 -5.23
CA ALA A 604 0.85 19.39 -5.60
C ALA A 604 2.36 19.60 -5.86
N MET A 605 3.24 18.77 -5.29
CA MET A 605 4.69 18.81 -5.52
C MET A 605 5.11 18.14 -6.83
N LEU A 606 4.47 17.04 -7.23
CA LEU A 606 4.90 16.17 -8.33
C LEU A 606 5.09 16.89 -9.69
N PRO A 607 4.20 17.80 -10.14
CA PRO A 607 4.38 18.53 -11.40
C PRO A 607 5.71 19.29 -11.49
N PHE A 608 6.21 19.81 -10.36
CA PHE A 608 7.42 20.62 -10.27
C PHE A 608 8.72 19.79 -10.18
N LEU A 609 8.62 18.46 -10.21
CA LEU A 609 9.74 17.53 -10.29
C LEU A 609 10.00 17.01 -11.71
N THR A 610 9.03 17.14 -12.63
CA THR A 610 9.09 16.52 -13.97
C THR A 610 8.71 17.46 -15.12
N GLY A 611 7.61 18.21 -15.01
CA GLY A 611 7.11 19.09 -16.08
C GLY A 611 7.41 20.57 -15.87
N LEU A 612 7.14 21.08 -14.66
CA LEU A 612 7.30 22.48 -14.26
C LEU A 612 8.59 22.68 -13.47
N TYR A 613 9.72 22.20 -14.01
CA TYR A 613 11.02 22.16 -13.35
C TYR A 613 11.84 23.46 -13.44
N GLY A 614 11.26 24.54 -13.96
CA GLY A 614 11.97 25.79 -14.22
C GLY A 614 12.50 26.50 -12.96
N ASN A 615 13.58 27.27 -13.12
CA ASN A 615 14.07 28.13 -12.05
C ASN A 615 13.18 29.37 -11.94
N PRO A 616 12.56 29.66 -10.78
CA PRO A 616 11.63 30.79 -10.61
C PRO A 616 12.33 32.16 -10.69
N HIS A 617 13.66 32.20 -10.72
CA HIS A 617 14.43 33.43 -10.95
C HIS A 617 14.68 33.72 -12.44
N SER A 618 14.31 32.82 -13.36
CA SER A 618 14.49 32.96 -14.82
C SER A 618 13.40 33.81 -15.47
N ARG A 619 13.59 35.13 -15.50
CA ARG A 619 12.59 36.10 -15.99
C ARG A 619 12.38 36.15 -17.52
N THR A 620 13.05 35.32 -18.32
CA THR A 620 13.08 35.44 -19.78
C THR A 620 12.25 34.39 -20.54
N HIS A 621 11.66 33.40 -19.86
CA HIS A 621 10.96 32.29 -20.52
C HIS A 621 9.85 31.66 -19.65
N ALA A 622 8.87 31.02 -20.30
CA ALA A 622 7.67 30.43 -19.69
C ALA A 622 7.96 29.60 -18.41
N TYR A 623 8.88 28.63 -18.48
CA TYR A 623 9.25 27.77 -17.34
C TYR A 623 9.62 28.53 -16.05
N GLY A 624 10.15 29.75 -16.17
CA GLY A 624 10.48 30.59 -15.01
C GLY A 624 9.26 31.34 -14.49
N TRP A 625 8.45 31.94 -15.38
CA TRP A 625 7.22 32.64 -15.02
C TRP A 625 6.18 31.70 -14.37
N GLU A 626 6.08 30.45 -14.85
CA GLU A 626 5.18 29.42 -14.34
C GLU A 626 5.55 29.00 -12.91
N THR A 627 6.85 28.81 -12.65
CA THR A 627 7.36 28.42 -11.33
C THR A 627 7.46 29.60 -10.36
N GLU A 628 7.73 30.81 -10.83
CA GLU A 628 7.63 32.06 -10.05
C GLU A 628 6.19 32.26 -9.56
N LYS A 629 5.20 32.12 -10.45
CA LYS A 629 3.77 32.21 -10.11
C LYS A 629 3.36 31.17 -9.06
N ALA A 630 3.76 29.91 -9.23
CA ALA A 630 3.45 28.85 -8.25
C ALA A 630 4.12 29.11 -6.89
N THR A 631 5.36 29.59 -6.90
CA THR A 631 6.14 29.91 -5.69
C THR A 631 5.51 31.09 -4.91
N GLU A 632 5.06 32.14 -5.59
CA GLU A 632 4.37 33.25 -4.92
C GLU A 632 2.95 32.86 -4.45
N GLN A 633 2.21 32.02 -5.19
CA GLN A 633 0.94 31.46 -4.71
C GLN A 633 1.14 30.64 -3.42
N ALA A 634 2.18 29.81 -3.38
CA ALA A 634 2.54 29.07 -2.18
C ALA A 634 2.88 30.01 -1.01
N ARG A 635 3.61 31.10 -1.29
CA ARG A 635 3.92 32.16 -0.33
C ARG A 635 2.66 32.85 0.22
N GLU A 636 1.64 33.06 -0.63
CA GLU A 636 0.34 33.56 -0.16
C GLU A 636 -0.32 32.61 0.83
N HIS A 637 -0.30 31.29 0.58
CA HIS A 637 -0.92 30.32 1.50
C HIS A 637 -0.23 30.29 2.86
N VAL A 638 1.12 30.36 2.90
CA VAL A 638 1.88 30.53 4.16
C VAL A 638 1.46 31.82 4.88
N ALA A 639 1.38 32.95 4.16
CA ALA A 639 1.02 34.24 4.75
C ALA A 639 -0.42 34.26 5.30
N LYS A 640 -1.37 33.68 4.54
CA LYS A 640 -2.79 33.56 4.89
C LYS A 640 -3.04 32.69 6.12
N LEU A 641 -2.14 31.76 6.47
CA LEU A 641 -2.25 30.93 7.67
C LEU A 641 -1.91 31.69 8.97
N ILE A 642 -1.08 32.74 8.90
CA ILE A 642 -0.55 33.45 10.09
C ILE A 642 -0.93 34.95 10.17
N GLY A 643 -1.80 35.44 9.27
CA GLY A 643 -2.22 36.85 9.22
C GLY A 643 -1.20 37.83 8.60
N ALA A 644 -0.24 37.35 7.81
CA ALA A 644 0.84 38.18 7.24
C ALA A 644 0.56 38.72 5.82
N ASP A 645 1.31 39.77 5.39
CA ASP A 645 1.46 40.10 3.95
C ASP A 645 2.46 39.09 3.32
N PRO A 646 2.19 38.50 2.13
CA PRO A 646 3.13 37.60 1.45
C PRO A 646 4.55 38.17 1.28
N LYS A 647 4.70 39.50 1.23
CA LYS A 647 6.01 40.18 1.13
C LYS A 647 6.81 40.14 2.43
N GLU A 648 6.21 39.70 3.54
CA GLU A 648 6.85 39.46 4.85
C GLU A 648 7.32 38.01 5.00
N ILE A 649 6.86 37.07 4.17
CA ILE A 649 7.28 35.66 4.19
C ILE A 649 8.54 35.46 3.35
N ILE A 650 9.58 34.88 3.95
CA ILE A 650 10.84 34.48 3.33
C ILE A 650 10.99 32.96 3.42
N PHE A 651 11.30 32.27 2.33
CA PHE A 651 11.55 30.83 2.32
C PHE A 651 12.97 30.51 2.81
N THR A 652 13.08 29.41 3.57
CA THR A 652 14.32 28.90 4.18
C THR A 652 14.36 27.37 4.05
N SER A 653 15.46 26.70 4.40
CA SER A 653 15.52 25.22 4.44
C SER A 653 14.79 24.58 5.64
N GLY A 654 14.23 25.37 6.56
CA GLY A 654 13.55 24.89 7.76
C GLY A 654 13.58 25.88 8.91
N ALA A 655 12.89 25.57 10.00
CA ALA A 655 12.91 26.40 11.21
C ALA A 655 14.31 26.59 11.80
N THR A 656 15.21 25.61 11.68
CA THR A 656 16.63 25.75 12.09
C THR A 656 17.33 26.90 11.39
N GLU A 657 17.11 27.08 10.07
CA GLU A 657 17.65 28.21 9.32
C GLU A 657 16.90 29.51 9.70
N SER A 658 15.56 29.47 9.82
CA SER A 658 14.74 30.63 10.20
C SER A 658 15.08 31.20 11.59
N ASN A 659 15.35 30.35 12.59
CA ASN A 659 15.79 30.74 13.93
C ASN A 659 17.19 31.37 13.89
N ASN A 660 18.15 30.73 13.20
CA ASN A 660 19.49 31.29 12.99
C ASN A 660 19.42 32.66 12.30
N MET A 661 18.62 32.77 11.23
CA MET A 661 18.40 33.96 10.44
C MET A 661 17.75 35.09 11.26
N SER A 662 16.77 34.76 12.10
CA SER A 662 16.10 35.73 12.97
C SER A 662 17.04 36.24 14.06
N ILE A 663 17.64 35.33 14.83
CA ILE A 663 18.43 35.66 16.02
C ILE A 663 19.74 36.34 15.63
N LYS A 664 20.55 35.69 14.79
CA LYS A 664 21.85 36.23 14.35
C LYS A 664 21.65 37.43 13.43
N GLY A 665 20.59 37.45 12.62
CA GLY A 665 20.28 38.57 11.73
C GLY A 665 19.88 39.85 12.47
N VAL A 666 18.99 39.78 13.48
CA VAL A 666 18.66 40.95 14.32
C VAL A 666 19.88 41.38 15.13
N ALA A 667 20.54 40.43 15.81
CA ALA A 667 21.70 40.71 16.66
C ALA A 667 22.81 41.43 15.89
N LYS A 668 23.23 40.90 14.73
CA LYS A 668 24.29 41.52 13.92
C LYS A 668 23.84 42.83 13.28
N PHE A 669 22.59 42.97 12.84
CA PHE A 669 22.13 44.22 12.23
C PHE A 669 22.15 45.41 13.20
N PHE A 670 21.63 45.24 14.42
CA PHE A 670 21.55 46.33 15.41
C PHE A 670 22.81 46.43 16.30
N GLY A 671 23.47 45.30 16.57
CA GLY A 671 24.73 45.21 17.33
C GLY A 671 25.92 45.89 16.67
N ARG A 672 25.89 46.13 15.35
CA ARG A 672 26.85 47.00 14.61
C ARG A 672 27.07 48.37 15.26
N SER A 673 26.10 48.89 15.99
CA SER A 673 26.18 50.18 16.69
C SER A 673 26.91 50.11 18.05
N GLY A 674 27.24 48.90 18.54
CA GLY A 674 27.70 48.64 19.91
C GLY A 674 26.62 48.73 20.99
N LYS A 675 25.51 49.44 20.73
CA LYS A 675 24.49 49.82 21.75
C LYS A 675 23.37 48.79 21.98
N LYS A 676 23.30 47.74 21.15
CA LYS A 676 22.26 46.71 21.20
C LYS A 676 22.91 45.33 21.19
N LYS A 677 23.39 44.91 22.36
CA LYS A 677 24.21 43.71 22.57
C LYS A 677 23.63 42.67 23.53
N HIS A 678 22.45 42.92 24.13
CA HIS A 678 21.76 41.96 24.99
C HIS A 678 20.65 41.22 24.24
N ILE A 679 20.46 39.92 24.52
CA ILE A 679 19.39 39.06 23.97
C ILE A 679 18.77 38.28 25.14
N ILE A 680 17.44 38.16 25.16
CA ILE A 680 16.72 37.34 26.15
C ILE A 680 16.14 36.12 25.45
N THR A 681 16.30 34.94 26.04
CA THR A 681 15.81 33.66 25.53
C THR A 681 15.34 32.77 26.70
N SER A 682 14.52 31.74 26.49
CA SER A 682 14.23 30.75 27.55
C SER A 682 15.25 29.61 27.56
N GLN A 683 15.47 28.99 28.73
CA GLN A 683 16.23 27.74 28.88
C GLN A 683 15.56 26.55 28.14
N THR A 684 14.24 26.58 27.95
CA THR A 684 13.48 25.51 27.28
C THR A 684 13.37 25.67 25.76
N GLU A 685 14.08 26.63 25.15
CA GLU A 685 14.07 26.81 23.69
C GLU A 685 14.71 25.62 22.97
N HIS A 686 14.24 25.32 21.75
CA HIS A 686 14.86 24.29 20.91
C HIS A 686 16.35 24.58 20.65
N LYS A 687 17.21 23.55 20.64
CA LYS A 687 18.69 23.66 20.52
C LYS A 687 19.18 24.72 19.52
N CYS A 688 18.60 24.81 18.31
CA CYS A 688 19.06 25.77 17.30
C CYS A 688 18.85 27.26 17.67
N VAL A 689 17.99 27.58 18.64
CA VAL A 689 17.90 28.89 19.30
C VAL A 689 19.03 29.04 20.32
N LEU A 690 19.15 28.08 21.26
CA LEU A 690 20.18 28.09 22.32
C LEU A 690 21.60 28.17 21.74
N ASP A 691 21.93 27.35 20.74
CA ASP A 691 23.23 27.32 20.08
C ASP A 691 23.45 28.53 19.15
N SER A 692 22.36 29.17 18.68
CA SER A 692 22.48 30.49 18.04
C SER A 692 22.85 31.58 19.03
N CYS A 693 22.30 31.51 20.25
CA CYS A 693 22.60 32.45 21.33
C CYS A 693 24.02 32.23 21.89
N ARG A 694 24.43 30.98 22.17
CA ARG A 694 25.80 30.62 22.57
C ARG A 694 26.85 31.15 21.60
N HIS A 695 26.65 30.91 20.30
CA HIS A 695 27.54 31.44 19.26
C HIS A 695 27.60 32.98 19.22
N LEU A 696 26.54 33.67 19.62
CA LEU A 696 26.57 35.13 19.76
C LEU A 696 27.27 35.57 21.06
N GLN A 697 27.28 34.76 22.13
CA GLN A 697 28.12 35.01 23.31
C GLN A 697 29.61 34.93 22.94
N ASP A 698 30.01 34.00 22.08
CA ASP A 698 31.37 33.95 21.51
C ASP A 698 31.71 35.21 20.68
N GLU A 699 30.72 35.79 19.98
CA GLU A 699 30.82 37.09 19.31
C GLU A 699 30.69 38.31 20.27
N GLY A 700 30.64 38.07 21.58
CA GLY A 700 30.57 39.10 22.62
C GLY A 700 29.21 39.80 22.73
N PHE A 701 28.11 39.09 22.50
CA PHE A 701 26.77 39.49 22.96
C PHE A 701 26.52 38.95 24.38
N GLU A 702 25.71 39.67 25.13
CA GLU A 702 25.16 39.22 26.41
C GLU A 702 23.86 38.43 26.13
N VAL A 703 23.68 37.27 26.78
CA VAL A 703 22.44 36.49 26.68
C VAL A 703 21.94 36.11 28.06
N THR A 704 20.72 36.54 28.39
CA THR A 704 19.97 35.99 29.53
C THR A 704 19.14 34.79 29.08
N TYR A 705 19.34 33.65 29.75
CA TYR A 705 18.53 32.44 29.60
C TYR A 705 17.53 32.36 30.77
N LEU A 706 16.31 32.86 30.55
CA LEU A 706 15.24 32.87 31.55
C LEU A 706 14.92 31.44 32.02
N PRO A 707 14.76 31.21 33.34
CA PRO A 707 14.19 29.97 33.84
C PRO A 707 12.71 29.87 33.46
N VAL A 708 12.15 28.68 33.65
CA VAL A 708 10.70 28.44 33.61
C VAL A 708 10.20 28.05 35.00
N GLN A 709 8.90 28.24 35.20
CA GLN A 709 8.16 27.59 36.29
C GLN A 709 8.11 26.07 36.04
N SER A 710 7.78 25.27 37.05
CA SER A 710 7.76 23.80 36.94
C SER A 710 6.68 23.24 35.98
N ASN A 711 5.75 24.08 35.52
CA ASN A 711 4.81 23.78 34.43
C ASN A 711 5.33 24.20 33.03
N GLY A 712 6.58 24.66 32.92
CA GLY A 712 7.21 25.09 31.67
C GLY A 712 6.88 26.50 31.18
N LEU A 713 6.09 27.29 31.92
CA LEU A 713 5.80 28.70 31.56
C LEU A 713 6.92 29.63 32.04
N ILE A 714 7.19 30.72 31.31
CA ILE A 714 8.00 31.83 31.83
C ILE A 714 7.16 32.77 32.71
N ASP A 715 7.74 33.38 33.76
CA ASP A 715 7.11 34.53 34.43
C ASP A 715 7.36 35.80 33.58
N LEU A 716 6.29 36.54 33.30
CA LEU A 716 6.33 37.80 32.55
C LEU A 716 7.03 38.92 33.34
N LYS A 717 7.09 38.83 34.68
CA LYS A 717 7.83 39.78 35.53
C LYS A 717 9.33 39.65 35.37
N ASP A 718 9.83 38.42 35.32
CA ASP A 718 11.26 38.13 35.16
C ASP A 718 11.71 38.58 33.75
N LEU A 719 10.89 38.30 32.73
CA LEU A 719 11.07 38.86 31.40
C LEU A 719 11.03 40.41 31.40
N GLU A 720 10.11 41.04 32.12
CA GLU A 720 10.05 42.51 32.20
C GLU A 720 11.27 43.12 32.91
N ALA A 721 11.76 42.47 33.97
CA ALA A 721 12.94 42.91 34.73
C ALA A 721 14.23 42.80 33.89
N GLU A 722 14.36 41.75 33.09
CA GLU A 722 15.54 41.52 32.24
C GLU A 722 15.60 42.42 31.00
N ILE A 723 14.49 43.07 30.59
CA ILE A 723 14.48 43.98 29.44
C ILE A 723 15.21 45.31 29.75
N ARG A 724 16.54 45.26 29.56
CA ARG A 724 17.48 46.39 29.61
C ARG A 724 17.44 47.26 28.33
N PRO A 725 17.85 48.54 28.37
CA PRO A 725 17.97 49.40 27.17
C PRO A 725 18.82 48.81 26.04
N GLU A 726 19.80 47.97 26.38
CA GLU A 726 20.74 47.29 25.48
C GLU A 726 20.12 46.06 24.78
N THR A 727 18.91 45.64 25.18
CA THR A 727 18.24 44.44 24.65
C THR A 727 17.83 44.63 23.21
N ALA A 728 18.39 43.83 22.31
CA ALA A 728 18.08 43.82 20.88
C ALA A 728 16.83 42.99 20.58
N LEU A 729 16.75 41.80 21.17
CA LEU A 729 15.81 40.74 20.81
C LEU A 729 15.35 39.96 22.04
N VAL A 730 14.07 39.60 22.08
CA VAL A 730 13.53 38.50 22.88
C VAL A 730 13.21 37.33 21.94
N SER A 731 13.61 36.11 22.30
CA SER A 731 13.27 34.87 21.60
C SER A 731 12.57 33.90 22.55
N ILE A 732 11.27 33.69 22.36
CA ILE A 732 10.49 32.70 23.13
C ILE A 732 9.58 31.95 22.17
N MET A 733 9.68 30.62 22.14
CA MET A 733 8.92 29.74 21.25
C MET A 733 7.42 29.69 21.60
N THR A 734 6.57 29.50 20.60
CA THR A 734 5.11 29.49 20.78
C THR A 734 4.62 28.20 21.45
N VAL A 735 5.17 27.05 21.02
CA VAL A 735 4.84 25.71 21.53
C VAL A 735 6.13 24.93 21.70
N ASN A 736 6.40 24.43 22.91
CA ASN A 736 7.60 23.63 23.18
C ASN A 736 7.54 22.25 22.48
N ASN A 737 8.68 21.77 21.97
CA ASN A 737 8.77 20.52 21.19
C ASN A 737 8.94 19.24 22.03
N GLU A 738 9.09 19.32 23.35
CA GLU A 738 9.23 18.17 24.25
C GLU A 738 7.99 18.02 25.14
N ILE A 739 7.48 19.11 25.72
CA ILE A 739 6.37 19.12 26.70
C ILE A 739 5.07 19.79 26.21
N GLY A 740 5.01 20.26 24.96
CA GLY A 740 3.79 20.79 24.34
C GLY A 740 3.25 22.12 24.88
N VAL A 741 3.86 22.67 25.93
CA VAL A 741 3.44 23.91 26.62
C VAL A 741 3.40 25.10 25.65
N ILE A 742 2.34 25.90 25.77
CA ILE A 742 2.05 27.10 24.98
C ILE A 742 2.44 28.33 25.81
N GLN A 743 3.41 29.11 25.33
CA GLN A 743 3.83 30.34 26.00
C GLN A 743 2.82 31.49 25.75
N PRO A 744 2.73 32.51 26.64
CA PRO A 744 1.85 33.66 26.48
C PRO A 744 2.38 34.67 25.43
N VAL A 745 2.44 34.23 24.17
CA VAL A 745 3.09 34.95 23.06
C VAL A 745 2.50 36.33 22.80
N LYS A 746 1.18 36.51 23.00
CA LYS A 746 0.50 37.80 22.81
C LYS A 746 0.91 38.82 23.86
N GLU A 747 1.01 38.38 25.12
CA GLU A 747 1.45 39.18 26.26
C GLU A 747 2.94 39.53 26.16
N ILE A 748 3.79 38.54 25.80
CA ILE A 748 5.21 38.73 25.51
C ILE A 748 5.40 39.77 24.40
N GLY A 749 4.65 39.65 23.29
CA GLY A 749 4.73 40.59 22.17
C GLY A 749 4.27 42.00 22.52
N ALA A 750 3.21 42.14 23.33
CA ALA A 750 2.78 43.44 23.85
C ALA A 750 3.84 44.08 24.77
N LEU A 751 4.46 43.30 25.66
CA LEU A 751 5.56 43.73 26.52
C LEU A 751 6.75 44.21 25.68
N CYS A 752 7.26 43.37 24.76
CA CYS A 752 8.36 43.70 23.86
C CYS A 752 8.07 44.98 23.04
N ARG A 753 6.85 45.10 22.51
CA ARG A 753 6.41 46.29 21.74
C ARG A 753 6.42 47.56 22.59
N SER A 754 5.95 47.50 23.84
CA SER A 754 5.97 48.65 24.75
C SER A 754 7.39 49.10 25.12
N LYS A 755 8.30 48.14 25.36
CA LYS A 755 9.72 48.36 25.67
C LYS A 755 10.57 48.70 24.43
N ARG A 756 10.01 48.60 23.23
CA ARG A 756 10.68 48.79 21.91
C ARG A 756 11.84 47.81 21.66
N VAL A 757 11.65 46.55 22.05
CA VAL A 757 12.54 45.42 21.75
C VAL A 757 11.90 44.57 20.66
N PHE A 758 12.70 43.94 19.79
CA PHE A 758 12.17 43.02 18.78
C PHE A 758 11.75 41.70 19.42
N PHE A 759 10.67 41.09 18.92
CA PHE A 759 10.21 39.77 19.37
C PHE A 759 10.27 38.72 18.26
N HIS A 760 11.08 37.68 18.48
CA HIS A 760 11.11 36.43 17.71
C HIS A 760 10.35 35.33 18.46
N THR A 761 9.60 34.51 17.73
CA THR A 761 9.06 33.25 18.25
C THR A 761 9.29 32.10 17.28
N ASP A 762 9.85 30.99 17.78
CA ASP A 762 9.80 29.73 17.04
C ASP A 762 8.37 29.16 17.12
N ALA A 763 7.69 29.11 15.98
CA ALA A 763 6.34 28.60 15.87
C ALA A 763 6.30 27.27 15.08
N ALA A 764 7.43 26.58 14.89
CA ALA A 764 7.51 25.34 14.11
C ALA A 764 6.57 24.24 14.62
N GLN A 765 6.31 24.17 15.93
CA GLN A 765 5.31 23.26 16.50
C GLN A 765 3.89 23.85 16.55
N ALA A 766 3.73 25.17 16.51
CA ALA A 766 2.44 25.87 16.68
C ALA A 766 1.66 26.08 15.36
N VAL A 767 2.37 26.45 14.29
CA VAL A 767 1.77 26.73 12.97
C VAL A 767 0.95 25.52 12.53
N GLY A 768 -0.24 25.80 11.96
CA GLY A 768 -1.16 24.80 11.45
C GLY A 768 -1.88 23.97 12.52
N LYS A 769 -1.64 24.21 13.81
CA LYS A 769 -2.19 23.42 14.93
C LYS A 769 -2.94 24.26 15.96
N ILE A 770 -2.52 25.50 16.17
CA ILE A 770 -3.27 26.53 16.88
C ILE A 770 -3.46 27.76 15.99
N PRO A 771 -4.49 28.61 16.21
CA PRO A 771 -4.64 29.87 15.52
C PRO A 771 -3.45 30.80 15.78
N ILE A 772 -2.95 31.47 14.74
CA ILE A 772 -1.85 32.44 14.81
C ILE A 772 -2.24 33.69 14.02
N ASP A 773 -2.17 34.86 14.65
CA ASP A 773 -2.12 36.14 13.94
C ASP A 773 -0.90 36.95 14.43
N VAL A 774 0.07 37.14 13.54
CA VAL A 774 1.32 37.84 13.87
C VAL A 774 1.11 39.29 14.30
N ASN A 775 0.04 39.95 13.86
CA ASN A 775 -0.27 41.35 14.18
C ASN A 775 -0.96 41.48 15.53
N GLU A 776 -1.93 40.61 15.82
CA GLU A 776 -2.55 40.54 17.15
C GLU A 776 -1.48 40.25 18.23
N TRP A 777 -0.60 39.30 17.93
CA TRP A 777 0.49 38.90 18.84
C TRP A 777 1.68 39.88 18.85
N ASN A 778 1.64 40.96 18.06
CA ASN A 778 2.72 41.95 17.94
C ASN A 778 4.10 41.38 17.52
N VAL A 779 4.18 40.14 17.06
CA VAL A 779 5.43 39.43 16.71
C VAL A 779 6.20 40.16 15.60
N ASP A 780 7.52 40.26 15.72
CA ASP A 780 8.40 40.89 14.71
C ASP A 780 9.02 39.87 13.75
N LEU A 781 9.38 38.67 14.24
CA LEU A 781 9.89 37.55 13.45
C LEU A 781 9.28 36.22 13.91
N LEU A 782 8.98 35.30 12.99
CA LEU A 782 8.39 34.00 13.32
C LEU A 782 8.92 32.89 12.40
N SER A 783 9.33 31.77 13.01
CA SER A 783 9.89 30.61 12.29
C SER A 783 8.87 29.49 12.04
N ILE A 784 8.94 28.91 10.83
CA ILE A 784 8.01 27.88 10.33
C ILE A 784 8.82 26.72 9.73
N SER A 785 8.35 25.47 9.92
CA SER A 785 8.91 24.27 9.29
C SER A 785 7.81 23.46 8.59
N GLY A 786 8.03 23.06 7.32
CA GLY A 786 7.04 22.31 6.55
C GLY A 786 6.76 20.91 7.13
N HIS A 787 7.80 20.19 7.53
CA HIS A 787 7.70 18.82 8.04
C HIS A 787 7.15 18.68 9.48
N LYS A 788 6.59 19.77 10.04
CA LYS A 788 5.81 19.76 11.29
C LYS A 788 4.32 20.03 11.04
N ILE A 789 3.91 20.19 9.78
CA ILE A 789 2.53 20.51 9.34
C ILE A 789 2.09 19.67 8.12
N TYR A 790 2.61 18.44 8.03
CA TYR A 790 2.38 17.52 6.89
C TYR A 790 2.93 18.00 5.54
N GLY A 791 3.82 19.00 5.55
CA GLY A 791 4.62 19.43 4.41
C GLY A 791 5.93 18.63 4.27
N PRO A 792 6.69 18.87 3.18
CA PRO A 792 7.96 18.18 2.95
C PRO A 792 9.07 18.61 3.92
N LYS A 793 10.10 17.77 4.01
CA LYS A 793 11.36 18.03 4.73
C LYS A 793 12.29 18.90 3.88
N GLY A 794 13.20 19.64 4.52
CA GLY A 794 14.14 20.53 3.83
C GLY A 794 13.57 21.89 3.37
N ILE A 795 12.40 22.28 3.89
CA ILE A 795 11.80 23.60 3.64
C ILE A 795 11.17 24.18 4.93
N GLY A 796 11.27 25.49 5.05
CA GLY A 796 10.63 26.29 6.08
C GLY A 796 10.35 27.70 5.57
N ALA A 797 9.90 28.54 6.48
CA ALA A 797 9.77 29.96 6.22
C ALA A 797 10.11 30.79 7.46
N CYS A 798 10.51 32.03 7.23
CA CYS A 798 10.69 33.07 8.23
C CYS A 798 9.74 34.22 7.89
N TYR A 799 8.83 34.55 8.79
CA TYR A 799 8.13 35.83 8.77
C TYR A 799 9.09 36.94 9.24
N VAL A 800 9.13 38.06 8.52
CA VAL A 800 9.92 39.25 8.87
C VAL A 800 9.04 40.49 8.68
N ARG A 801 8.57 41.07 9.79
CA ARG A 801 7.62 42.19 9.79
C ARG A 801 8.14 43.43 9.04
N ARG A 802 7.32 43.96 8.14
CA ARG A 802 7.59 45.16 7.34
C ARG A 802 6.96 46.44 7.91
N ARG A 803 5.98 46.34 8.82
CA ARG A 803 5.37 47.47 9.54
C ARG A 803 5.04 47.13 11.01
N PRO A 804 5.68 47.80 12.01
CA PRO A 804 6.93 48.57 11.90
C PRO A 804 8.06 47.75 11.21
N ARG A 805 8.99 48.42 10.54
CA ARG A 805 9.97 47.73 9.68
C ARG A 805 11.12 47.13 10.49
N VAL A 806 11.11 45.80 10.63
CA VAL A 806 12.26 45.00 11.07
C VAL A 806 13.37 45.05 10.02
N ARG A 807 14.62 44.89 10.46
CA ARG A 807 15.79 44.69 9.61
C ARG A 807 16.66 43.60 10.20
N ILE A 808 17.24 42.78 9.34
CA ILE A 808 18.14 41.69 9.70
C ILE A 808 19.32 41.68 8.73
N ASP A 809 20.45 41.16 9.19
CA ASP A 809 21.62 40.88 8.36
C ASP A 809 21.49 39.46 7.77
N PRO A 810 21.62 39.26 6.45
CA PRO A 810 21.44 37.95 5.82
C PRO A 810 22.60 37.00 6.18
N ILE A 811 22.27 35.82 6.72
CA ILE A 811 23.25 34.79 7.09
C ILE A 811 23.78 33.97 5.89
N ILE A 812 23.09 34.03 4.74
CA ILE A 812 23.54 33.41 3.47
C ILE A 812 23.64 34.52 2.41
N THR A 813 24.77 34.60 1.71
CA THR A 813 25.08 35.66 0.72
C THR A 813 25.06 35.14 -0.72
N GLY A 814 24.85 36.05 -1.68
CA GLY A 814 24.86 35.78 -3.13
C GLY A 814 23.52 36.08 -3.83
N GLY A 815 23.57 36.64 -5.03
CA GLY A 815 22.40 36.79 -5.94
C GLY A 815 21.27 37.75 -5.52
N GLY A 816 21.04 37.99 -4.23
CA GLY A 816 20.00 38.90 -3.73
C GLY A 816 18.58 38.33 -3.71
N GLN A 817 18.42 37.00 -3.78
CA GLN A 817 17.13 36.32 -3.66
C GLN A 817 16.44 36.62 -2.32
N GLU A 818 15.13 36.34 -2.26
CA GLU A 818 14.28 36.59 -1.09
C GLU A 818 14.47 38.00 -0.52
N ARG A 819 14.37 38.99 -1.43
CA ARG A 819 14.41 40.43 -1.11
C ARG A 819 15.73 40.86 -0.45
N GLY A 820 16.81 40.10 -0.71
CA GLY A 820 18.14 40.30 -0.14
C GLY A 820 18.32 39.70 1.26
N LEU A 821 17.35 38.94 1.78
CA LEU A 821 17.39 38.39 3.14
C LEU A 821 17.81 36.91 3.17
N ARG A 822 17.54 36.14 2.11
CA ARG A 822 17.90 34.72 2.01
C ARG A 822 18.32 34.35 0.58
N SER A 823 19.63 34.28 0.39
CA SER A 823 20.27 34.03 -0.91
C SER A 823 20.04 32.60 -1.46
N GLY A 824 20.14 32.45 -2.78
CA GLY A 824 20.14 31.14 -3.46
C GLY A 824 18.82 30.79 -4.18
N THR A 825 18.88 29.75 -5.02
CA THR A 825 17.74 29.27 -5.81
C THR A 825 16.62 28.74 -4.90
N LEU A 826 15.38 29.07 -5.23
CA LEU A 826 14.20 28.46 -4.58
C LEU A 826 13.85 27.17 -5.31
N ALA A 827 13.59 26.09 -4.57
CA ALA A 827 13.12 24.83 -5.13
C ALA A 827 11.58 24.86 -5.25
N PRO A 828 10.98 24.93 -6.46
CA PRO A 828 9.55 25.18 -6.61
C PRO A 828 8.69 24.09 -5.98
N HIS A 829 9.07 22.81 -6.16
CA HIS A 829 8.38 21.68 -5.53
C HIS A 829 8.34 21.81 -3.99
N LEU A 830 9.45 22.18 -3.34
CA LEU A 830 9.46 22.38 -1.89
C LEU A 830 8.63 23.60 -1.45
N ALA A 831 8.73 24.72 -2.17
CA ALA A 831 7.97 25.93 -1.88
C ALA A 831 6.45 25.69 -2.01
N VAL A 832 6.02 25.06 -3.12
CA VAL A 832 4.63 24.63 -3.33
C VAL A 832 4.19 23.64 -2.26
N GLY A 833 5.05 22.68 -1.87
CA GLY A 833 4.75 21.71 -0.83
C GLY A 833 4.45 22.33 0.54
N ILE A 834 5.25 23.32 0.99
CA ILE A 834 4.93 24.04 2.24
C ILE A 834 3.73 24.98 2.10
N GLY A 835 3.52 25.58 0.92
CA GLY A 835 2.33 26.40 0.64
C GLY A 835 1.03 25.60 0.71
N GLU A 836 1.00 24.43 0.07
CA GLU A 836 -0.16 23.53 0.08
C GLU A 836 -0.40 22.94 1.48
N ALA A 837 0.66 22.58 2.20
CA ALA A 837 0.56 22.18 3.61
C ALA A 837 -0.07 23.30 4.47
N CYS A 838 0.31 24.56 4.27
CA CYS A 838 -0.30 25.70 4.95
C CYS A 838 -1.76 25.96 4.51
N ARG A 839 -2.12 25.71 3.25
CA ARG A 839 -3.50 25.82 2.76
C ARG A 839 -4.40 24.79 3.45
N ILE A 840 -4.00 23.52 3.38
CA ILE A 840 -4.71 22.40 4.01
C ILE A 840 -4.79 22.60 5.53
N ALA A 841 -3.70 22.99 6.18
CA ALA A 841 -3.70 23.27 7.62
C ALA A 841 -4.67 24.41 7.98
N LYS A 842 -4.85 25.43 7.14
CA LYS A 842 -5.84 26.50 7.40
C LYS A 842 -7.29 25.98 7.32
N GLU A 843 -7.56 25.02 6.44
CA GLU A 843 -8.89 24.46 6.22
C GLU A 843 -9.26 23.39 7.27
N GLU A 844 -8.29 22.59 7.71
CA GLU A 844 -8.53 21.43 8.58
C GLU A 844 -8.23 21.68 10.08
N MET A 845 -7.63 22.83 10.45
CA MET A 845 -7.19 23.10 11.84
C MET A 845 -8.27 22.83 12.89
N GLU A 846 -9.51 23.24 12.65
CA GLU A 846 -10.60 23.07 13.63
C GLU A 846 -11.00 21.59 13.81
N TYR A 847 -10.97 20.82 12.72
CA TYR A 847 -11.24 19.37 12.74
C TYR A 847 -10.09 18.62 13.41
N ASP A 848 -8.85 18.86 12.96
CA ASP A 848 -7.65 18.25 13.54
C ASP A 848 -7.52 18.59 15.03
N ALA A 849 -7.75 19.84 15.45
CA ALA A 849 -7.68 20.23 16.85
C ALA A 849 -8.75 19.53 17.72
N LYS A 850 -10.00 19.40 17.24
CA LYS A 850 -11.05 18.65 17.94
C LYS A 850 -10.69 17.17 18.08
N ARG A 851 -10.25 16.54 16.99
CA ARG A 851 -9.92 15.10 16.92
C ARG A 851 -8.69 14.76 17.76
N ILE A 852 -7.61 15.53 17.61
CA ILE A 852 -6.38 15.36 18.38
C ILE A 852 -6.61 15.64 19.87
N LYS A 853 -7.47 16.61 20.24
CA LYS A 853 -7.83 16.83 21.66
C LYS A 853 -8.58 15.65 22.27
N ALA A 854 -9.45 14.97 21.53
CA ALA A 854 -10.14 13.76 22.01
C ALA A 854 -9.16 12.59 22.22
N LEU A 855 -8.31 12.31 21.21
CA LEU A 855 -7.25 11.28 21.28
C LEU A 855 -6.26 11.55 22.42
N SER A 856 -5.83 12.81 22.54
CA SER A 856 -4.93 13.30 23.60
C SER A 856 -5.53 13.09 24.98
N LYS A 857 -6.79 13.49 25.21
CA LYS A 857 -7.43 13.28 26.51
C LYS A 857 -7.51 11.79 26.86
N ARG A 858 -7.89 10.94 25.90
CA ARG A 858 -7.97 9.49 26.10
C ARG A 858 -6.61 8.89 26.48
N LEU A 859 -5.54 9.30 25.80
CA LEU A 859 -4.17 8.87 26.11
C LEU A 859 -3.74 9.39 27.50
N LEU A 860 -3.89 10.69 27.76
CA LEU A 860 -3.46 11.33 29.01
C LEU A 860 -4.20 10.78 30.23
N ASP A 861 -5.53 10.63 30.16
CA ASP A 861 -6.34 10.02 31.21
C ASP A 861 -5.86 8.59 31.52
N GLY A 862 -5.59 7.78 30.48
CA GLY A 862 -5.22 6.37 30.61
C GLY A 862 -3.77 6.11 31.02
N LEU A 863 -2.88 7.08 30.80
CA LEU A 863 -1.50 7.09 31.33
C LEU A 863 -1.47 7.57 32.78
N LEU A 864 -2.13 8.70 33.09
CA LEU A 864 -2.20 9.25 34.46
C LEU A 864 -3.05 8.42 35.42
N SER A 865 -3.80 7.42 34.93
CA SER A 865 -4.43 6.41 35.78
C SER A 865 -3.46 5.35 36.32
N MET A 866 -2.16 5.43 35.98
CA MET A 866 -1.12 4.52 36.46
C MET A 866 -0.37 5.16 37.63
N GLU A 867 -0.10 4.37 38.67
CA GLU A 867 0.57 4.84 39.88
C GLU A 867 1.92 5.49 39.60
N HIS A 868 2.28 6.54 40.35
CA HIS A 868 3.54 7.28 40.21
C HIS A 868 3.87 7.66 38.76
N THR A 869 2.90 8.26 38.06
CA THR A 869 3.10 8.94 36.77
C THR A 869 2.79 10.43 36.90
N SER A 870 3.45 11.27 36.10
CA SER A 870 3.23 12.73 36.11
C SER A 870 3.32 13.34 34.72
N LEU A 871 2.40 14.25 34.41
CA LEU A 871 2.45 15.10 33.21
C LEU A 871 3.58 16.12 33.35
N ASN A 872 4.47 16.17 32.36
CA ASN A 872 5.48 17.21 32.26
C ASN A 872 4.91 18.41 31.49
N GLY A 873 4.73 19.54 32.19
CA GLY A 873 4.18 20.78 31.63
C GLY A 873 2.80 21.17 32.19
N ASP A 874 2.32 22.34 31.79
CA ASP A 874 1.02 22.89 32.21
C ASP A 874 -0.17 22.10 31.64
N PRO A 875 -1.20 21.74 32.45
CA PRO A 875 -2.34 20.96 31.97
C PRO A 875 -3.39 21.77 31.18
N GLU A 876 -3.39 23.10 31.26
CA GLU A 876 -4.36 23.96 30.56
C GLU A 876 -3.74 24.62 29.31
N LYS A 877 -2.52 25.13 29.43
CA LYS A 877 -1.79 25.87 28.38
C LYS A 877 -0.88 24.92 27.58
N HIS A 878 -1.49 23.92 26.96
CA HIS A 878 -0.77 22.82 26.30
C HIS A 878 -1.38 22.47 24.94
N TYR A 879 -0.52 22.23 23.94
CA TYR A 879 -0.94 21.71 22.64
C TYR A 879 -1.24 20.20 22.75
N PRO A 880 -2.50 19.76 22.61
CA PRO A 880 -2.90 18.38 22.99
C PRO A 880 -2.14 17.27 22.25
N GLY A 881 -1.63 17.52 21.05
CA GLY A 881 -0.92 16.49 20.28
C GLY A 881 0.53 16.22 20.73
N CYS A 882 0.97 16.71 21.89
CA CYS A 882 2.34 16.61 22.39
C CYS A 882 2.39 16.19 23.87
N VAL A 883 1.78 15.05 24.21
CA VAL A 883 1.72 14.55 25.59
C VAL A 883 3.13 14.11 26.05
N ASN A 884 3.54 14.46 27.27
CA ASN A 884 4.81 14.05 27.86
C ASN A 884 4.60 13.60 29.31
N VAL A 885 4.99 12.38 29.64
CA VAL A 885 4.72 11.76 30.95
C VAL A 885 5.98 11.09 31.50
N SER A 886 6.31 11.36 32.77
CA SER A 886 7.30 10.61 33.55
C SER A 886 6.69 9.33 34.14
N PHE A 887 7.43 8.22 34.09
CA PHE A 887 7.05 6.94 34.67
C PHE A 887 8.04 6.55 35.78
N ALA A 888 7.75 6.94 37.03
CA ALA A 888 8.70 6.74 38.12
C ALA A 888 9.05 5.26 38.33
N TYR A 889 10.28 5.02 38.81
CA TYR A 889 10.87 3.71 39.11
C TYR A 889 11.09 2.80 37.88
N VAL A 890 11.07 3.35 36.67
CA VAL A 890 11.36 2.66 35.41
C VAL A 890 12.49 3.36 34.67
N GLU A 891 13.48 2.62 34.15
CA GLU A 891 14.51 3.16 33.26
C GLU A 891 13.92 3.45 31.87
N GLY A 892 14.09 4.68 31.37
CA GLY A 892 13.51 5.11 30.09
C GLY A 892 14.09 4.44 28.84
N GLU A 893 15.36 4.01 28.86
CA GLU A 893 15.93 3.26 27.73
C GLU A 893 15.31 1.85 27.65
N SER A 894 15.25 1.12 28.77
CA SER A 894 14.50 -0.14 28.86
C SER A 894 13.01 0.02 28.48
N LEU A 895 12.37 1.13 28.85
CA LEU A 895 10.97 1.41 28.46
C LEU A 895 10.82 1.64 26.95
N LEU A 896 11.73 2.39 26.31
CA LEU A 896 11.72 2.55 24.85
C LEU A 896 12.03 1.23 24.13
N MET A 897 12.95 0.41 24.65
CA MET A 897 13.24 -0.92 24.10
C MET A 897 12.04 -1.88 24.24
N ALA A 898 11.27 -1.78 25.33
CA ALA A 898 10.07 -2.56 25.57
C ALA A 898 8.82 -2.06 24.79
N LEU A 899 8.88 -0.87 24.20
CA LEU A 899 7.82 -0.24 23.38
C LEU A 899 8.25 -0.06 21.91
N LYS A 900 9.16 -0.91 21.41
CA LYS A 900 9.70 -0.91 20.04
C LYS A 900 8.66 -1.08 18.92
N ASP A 901 7.45 -1.52 19.27
CA ASP A 901 6.23 -1.60 18.46
C ASP A 901 5.54 -0.23 18.27
N ILE A 902 6.00 0.80 18.99
CA ILE A 902 5.49 2.18 18.94
C ILE A 902 6.68 3.14 18.79
N ALA A 903 6.71 3.92 17.71
CA ALA A 903 7.73 4.94 17.52
C ALA A 903 7.45 6.14 18.45
N LEU A 904 8.32 6.30 19.45
CA LEU A 904 8.25 7.28 20.55
C LEU A 904 9.60 7.98 20.74
N SER A 905 9.67 8.94 21.68
CA SER A 905 10.94 9.58 22.06
C SER A 905 10.98 10.00 23.53
N SER A 906 12.12 9.80 24.21
CA SER A 906 12.41 10.30 25.56
C SER A 906 12.82 11.78 25.61
N GLY A 907 12.23 12.61 24.74
CA GLY A 907 12.50 14.06 24.64
C GLY A 907 13.74 14.43 23.81
N SER A 908 14.84 13.67 23.90
CA SER A 908 16.14 13.91 23.25
C SER A 908 16.20 13.81 21.72
N ALA A 909 15.04 13.81 21.03
CA ALA A 909 14.84 13.53 19.60
C ALA A 909 15.71 14.29 18.58
N CYS A 910 16.38 15.38 18.97
CA CYS A 910 17.23 16.19 18.10
C CYS A 910 18.73 16.08 18.44
N THR A 911 19.10 15.24 19.41
CA THR A 911 20.47 14.96 19.86
C THR A 911 20.68 13.45 20.02
N SER A 912 20.52 12.70 18.92
CA SER A 912 20.58 11.23 18.85
C SER A 912 21.99 10.63 19.02
N ALA A 913 22.83 11.23 19.85
CA ALA A 913 24.24 10.91 20.02
C ALA A 913 24.80 11.18 21.44
N SER A 914 23.96 11.63 22.37
CA SER A 914 24.35 11.97 23.75
C SER A 914 23.34 11.42 24.73
N LEU A 915 23.79 10.61 25.70
CA LEU A 915 22.97 10.01 26.76
C LEU A 915 22.46 11.00 27.83
N GLU A 916 22.59 12.31 27.61
CA GLU A 916 22.21 13.32 28.60
C GLU A 916 20.67 13.40 28.81
N PRO A 917 20.20 13.55 30.07
CA PRO A 917 18.79 13.78 30.36
C PRO A 917 18.29 15.10 29.76
N SER A 918 17.00 15.18 29.43
CA SER A 918 16.41 16.36 28.78
C SER A 918 16.72 17.65 29.56
N TYR A 919 17.34 18.60 28.86
CA TYR A 919 17.61 19.94 29.37
C TYR A 919 16.32 20.75 29.57
N VAL A 920 15.23 20.40 28.88
CA VAL A 920 13.90 20.98 29.11
C VAL A 920 13.35 20.48 30.44
N LEU A 921 13.38 19.17 30.70
CA LEU A 921 12.88 18.60 31.95
C LEU A 921 13.72 19.00 33.17
N ARG A 922 15.05 19.08 33.03
CA ARG A 922 15.93 19.67 34.04
C ARG A 922 15.57 21.13 34.34
N ALA A 923 15.19 21.93 33.33
CA ALA A 923 14.76 23.32 33.51
C ALA A 923 13.37 23.47 34.18
N LEU A 924 12.53 22.42 34.18
CA LEU A 924 11.30 22.35 34.98
C LEU A 924 11.58 22.00 36.45
N GLY A 925 12.80 21.58 36.80
CA GLY A 925 13.18 21.12 38.14
C GLY A 925 13.00 19.61 38.37
N ASN A 926 12.79 18.81 37.32
CA ASN A 926 12.77 17.35 37.45
C ASN A 926 14.17 16.82 37.83
N SER A 927 14.22 15.77 38.64
CA SER A 927 15.45 14.98 38.84
C SER A 927 15.89 14.33 37.53
N ASP A 928 17.19 14.01 37.40
CA ASP A 928 17.70 13.33 36.21
C ASP A 928 17.03 11.96 36.00
N GLU A 929 16.72 11.22 37.07
CA GLU A 929 15.92 9.98 37.03
C GLU A 929 14.52 10.20 36.42
N SER A 930 13.82 11.27 36.81
CA SER A 930 12.52 11.63 36.24
C SER A 930 12.65 12.08 34.77
N ALA A 931 13.73 12.80 34.43
CA ALA A 931 14.01 13.23 33.08
C ALA A 931 14.38 12.05 32.14
N HIS A 932 15.08 11.04 32.65
CA HIS A 932 15.37 9.79 31.91
C HIS A 932 14.11 8.93 31.74
N SER A 933 13.26 8.83 32.76
CA SER A 933 12.01 8.04 32.75
C SER A 933 10.81 8.73 32.06
N SER A 934 11.06 9.80 31.30
CA SER A 934 10.02 10.58 30.61
C SER A 934 9.87 10.21 29.13
N ILE A 935 8.63 10.03 28.67
CA ILE A 935 8.30 9.69 27.28
C ILE A 935 7.35 10.73 26.67
N ARG A 936 7.67 11.20 25.45
CA ARG A 936 6.82 12.05 24.61
C ARG A 936 6.02 11.20 23.62
N PHE A 937 4.71 11.42 23.60
CA PHE A 937 3.73 10.82 22.68
C PHE A 937 3.16 11.91 21.75
N GLY A 938 3.45 11.79 20.46
CA GLY A 938 3.12 12.77 19.42
C GLY A 938 1.94 12.36 18.55
N ILE A 939 0.76 12.94 18.80
CA ILE A 939 -0.50 12.63 18.10
C ILE A 939 -0.70 13.58 16.91
N GLY A 940 -1.16 13.05 15.77
CA GLY A 940 -1.37 13.81 14.54
C GLY A 940 -2.65 13.45 13.76
N ARG A 941 -2.72 13.92 12.51
CA ARG A 941 -3.87 13.79 11.59
C ARG A 941 -4.25 12.34 11.27
N PHE A 942 -3.27 11.45 11.23
CA PHE A 942 -3.45 10.05 10.83
C PHE A 942 -3.58 9.08 12.02
N THR A 943 -3.26 9.50 13.24
CA THR A 943 -3.40 8.68 14.46
C THR A 943 -4.87 8.32 14.70
N THR A 944 -5.15 7.08 15.11
CA THR A 944 -6.49 6.51 15.30
C THR A 944 -6.80 6.19 16.77
N GLU A 945 -8.08 6.01 17.10
CA GLU A 945 -8.50 5.58 18.45
C GLU A 945 -7.97 4.18 18.78
N SER A 946 -7.92 3.28 17.78
CA SER A 946 -7.34 1.93 17.89
C SER A 946 -5.84 1.94 18.22
N GLU A 947 -5.06 2.86 17.63
CA GLU A 947 -3.64 3.02 17.99
C GLU A 947 -3.48 3.54 19.43
N ILE A 948 -4.29 4.50 19.86
CA ILE A 948 -4.26 4.99 21.26
C ILE A 948 -4.62 3.88 22.25
N ASP A 949 -5.62 3.04 21.95
CA ASP A 949 -6.00 1.91 22.81
C ASP A 949 -4.91 0.83 22.88
N TYR A 950 -4.25 0.53 21.76
CA TYR A 950 -3.09 -0.36 21.75
C TYR A 950 -1.95 0.21 22.59
N VAL A 951 -1.60 1.48 22.40
CA VAL A 951 -0.52 2.17 23.13
C VAL A 951 -0.81 2.20 24.64
N LEU A 952 -2.04 2.50 25.05
CA LEU A 952 -2.45 2.46 26.47
C LEU A 952 -2.30 1.07 27.09
N LYS A 953 -2.63 0.01 26.34
CA LYS A 953 -2.42 -1.37 26.78
C LYS A 953 -0.93 -1.70 26.90
N ALA A 954 -0.16 -1.44 25.84
CA ALA A 954 1.27 -1.77 25.77
C ALA A 954 2.08 -1.03 26.83
N VAL A 955 1.89 0.30 26.99
CA VAL A 955 2.58 1.09 28.02
C VAL A 955 2.25 0.58 29.42
N ARG A 956 0.98 0.28 29.72
CA ARG A 956 0.60 -0.25 31.04
C ARG A 956 1.26 -1.58 31.34
N GLU A 957 1.16 -2.54 30.42
CA GLU A 957 1.74 -3.88 30.59
C GLU A 957 3.29 -3.81 30.72
N ARG A 958 3.96 -2.91 29.99
CA ARG A 958 5.42 -2.81 29.95
C ARG A 958 5.98 -2.05 31.16
N VAL A 959 5.31 -0.99 31.60
CA VAL A 959 5.67 -0.27 32.84
C VAL A 959 5.46 -1.15 34.07
N SER A 960 4.37 -1.93 34.15
CA SER A 960 4.18 -2.89 35.24
C SER A 960 5.31 -3.93 35.29
N PHE A 961 5.62 -4.57 34.16
CA PHE A 961 6.70 -5.54 34.07
C PHE A 961 8.08 -4.96 34.43
N LEU A 962 8.42 -3.76 33.95
CA LEU A 962 9.68 -3.12 34.31
C LEU A 962 9.75 -2.67 35.78
N ARG A 963 8.61 -2.42 36.44
CA ARG A 963 8.56 -2.15 37.88
C ARG A 963 8.73 -3.41 38.73
N GLU A 964 8.16 -4.54 38.33
CA GLU A 964 8.40 -5.85 38.97
C GLU A 964 9.89 -6.26 38.96
N LEU A 965 10.69 -5.65 38.09
CA LEU A 965 12.13 -5.87 37.93
C LEU A 965 13.00 -4.77 38.56
N SER A 966 12.40 -3.76 39.20
CA SER A 966 13.07 -2.54 39.66
C SER A 966 13.29 -2.55 41.19
N PRO A 967 14.54 -2.59 41.68
CA PRO A 967 14.82 -2.53 43.12
C PRO A 967 14.30 -1.26 43.80
N LEU A 968 14.18 -0.15 43.05
CA LEU A 968 13.58 1.09 43.53
C LEU A 968 12.07 0.96 43.78
N TRP A 969 11.40 0.08 43.03
CA TRP A 969 9.97 -0.19 43.22
C TRP A 969 9.73 -1.12 44.41
N GLU A 970 10.57 -2.14 44.59
CA GLU A 970 10.51 -3.05 45.75
C GLU A 970 10.64 -2.27 47.07
N LEU A 971 11.64 -1.40 47.18
CA LEU A 971 11.84 -0.51 48.34
C LEU A 971 10.64 0.42 48.61
N VAL A 972 10.00 0.94 47.56
CA VAL A 972 8.81 1.80 47.69
C VAL A 972 7.57 1.01 48.12
N GLN A 973 7.43 -0.24 47.67
CA GLN A 973 6.37 -1.16 48.14
C GLN A 973 6.59 -1.60 49.61
N GLU A 974 7.84 -1.70 50.07
CA GLU A 974 8.19 -1.88 51.49
C GLU A 974 7.99 -0.60 52.34
N GLY A 975 7.71 0.55 51.70
CA GLY A 975 7.45 1.83 52.37
C GLY A 975 8.71 2.63 52.73
N VAL A 976 9.85 2.34 52.09
CA VAL A 976 11.12 3.07 52.28
C VAL A 976 11.11 4.38 51.50
N ASP A 977 11.42 5.50 52.16
CA ASP A 977 11.65 6.78 51.49
C ASP A 977 13.05 6.78 50.84
N LEU A 978 13.10 6.73 49.51
CA LEU A 978 14.34 6.71 48.73
C LEU A 978 15.25 7.94 48.99
N ASN A 979 14.69 9.06 49.48
CA ASN A 979 15.47 10.25 49.88
C ASN A 979 16.30 10.03 51.15
N THR A 980 16.07 8.92 51.88
CA THR A 980 16.82 8.56 53.10
C THR A 980 17.96 7.58 52.86
N ILE A 981 18.17 7.14 51.62
CA ILE A 981 19.22 6.19 51.23
C ILE A 981 20.48 6.96 50.81
N GLU A 982 21.61 6.71 51.47
CA GLU A 982 22.92 7.22 51.04
C GLU A 982 23.45 6.43 49.82
N TRP A 983 23.07 6.88 48.63
CA TRP A 983 23.58 6.33 47.37
C TRP A 983 25.08 6.62 47.19
N SER A 984 25.85 5.61 46.75
CA SER A 984 27.27 5.77 46.46
C SER A 984 27.48 6.69 45.25
N GLN A 985 28.27 7.76 45.44
CA GLN A 985 28.51 8.80 44.43
C GLN A 985 29.03 8.26 43.08
N HIS A 986 28.51 8.83 42.00
CA HIS A 986 29.04 8.76 40.64
C HIS A 986 29.44 10.16 40.15
#